data_AF-A0A3A9FJ18-F1
#
_entry.id   AF-A0A3A9FJ18-F1
#
_cell.length_a   1.000
_cell.length_b   1.000
_cell.length_c   1.000
_cell.angle_alpha   90.00
_cell.angle_beta   90.00
_cell.angle_gamma   90.00
#
_symmetry.space_group_name_H-M   'P 1'
#
loop_
_entity.id
_entity.type
_entity.pdbx_description
1 polymer ?
#
loop_
_entity_poly.entity_id
_entity_poly.type
_entity_poly.pdbx_seq_one_letter_code
_entity_poly.pdbx_strand_id
1 'polypeptide(L)'
;MKEQEKAVFTKEELAVAVRVPTVVEQDLKRIISDRLEQCGLYFRVFSRIKTATSMARKFEMKEYGEGRKLQDLIGVRINLYFEDDTDICKNIMEHSFELVDWSTSERSEAEFKPTKLNGVFRLPDYLKSEISSDTWEMFIDDTFEIQIKTMFFEGWHEIEHDMRYKGEELWGHYPSFSRYLNSILATLELCDKSMVTLFEDLGHELYKSGRWSDMIKSHFRLKLGTASLYPEVEELLNKDMERVENLAKKIYKTPRPVLIEQLSKRSRKIPINVNTIIALLNDSQFHDSRLSAIFKSYDVYNDGREESLAESRHYELRPLTRHTVFQMCTQVDGSRIRQEQTPSSRQIFERSADIIYKWIVRKYGVLFKDMPQGVCTYHADILAYHVTVNYDPGRYRLNMHVRHMDMEVGGRIWYSEASLETDANERVILKVCNGYAEPEPDDNFVQESAGIFFSYPGYYKSIVDNVGIFNGTVCMNKRRLLREERLPELLQVLRDPERNFPLVVIVSKENQDGMMDEDWLAPFRVSDFTRTVWRYAHVFTGYEEPGRKFLKQAGVPDAETEGVPGLYIFWPDGAWDRYGVEDVKNCSFGRHMEARVDMRTYDIVRGGQGFYHKIVTDLRDWNVSADMWEGFKLDILTEIPQ
;
A
#
# COMPACT_ATOMS: atom_id res chain seq x y z
N MET A 1 -9.06 -4.85 55.03
CA MET A 1 -8.67 -4.79 53.61
C MET A 1 -9.92 -5.10 52.81
N LYS A 2 -10.47 -4.12 52.08
CA LYS A 2 -11.56 -4.38 51.13
C LYS A 2 -10.95 -5.15 49.95
N GLU A 3 -11.51 -6.31 49.62
CA GLU A 3 -11.24 -6.98 48.33
C GLU A 3 -11.59 -5.96 47.23
N GLN A 4 -10.60 -5.55 46.42
CA GLN A 4 -10.86 -4.73 45.25
C GLN A 4 -11.54 -5.64 44.21
N GLU A 5 -12.78 -5.33 43.85
CA GLU A 5 -13.50 -6.03 42.79
C GLU A 5 -12.70 -5.92 41.48
N LYS A 6 -12.31 -7.08 40.95
CA LYS A 6 -11.67 -7.19 39.64
C LYS A 6 -12.71 -6.84 38.58
N ALA A 7 -12.43 -5.81 37.78
CA ALA A 7 -13.28 -5.46 36.65
C ALA A 7 -13.09 -6.48 35.52
N VAL A 8 -14.18 -7.11 35.09
CA VAL A 8 -14.21 -8.02 33.94
C VAL A 8 -15.25 -7.49 32.97
N PHE A 9 -14.84 -7.22 31.74
CA PHE A 9 -15.72 -6.76 30.67
C PHE A 9 -15.70 -7.76 29.52
N THR A 10 -16.87 -7.99 28.93
CA THR A 10 -17.00 -8.78 27.71
C THR A 10 -16.47 -7.99 26.50
N LYS A 11 -16.15 -8.71 25.43
CA LYS A 11 -15.72 -8.10 24.16
C LYS A 11 -16.81 -7.16 23.61
N GLU A 12 -18.07 -7.56 23.72
CA GLU A 12 -19.22 -6.82 23.20
C GLU A 12 -19.41 -5.49 23.94
N GLU A 13 -19.29 -5.48 25.27
CA GLU A 13 -19.35 -4.26 26.09
C GLU A 13 -18.22 -3.28 25.70
N LEU A 14 -16.99 -3.79 25.61
CA LEU A 14 -15.83 -2.99 25.21
C LEU A 14 -15.95 -2.44 23.78
N ALA A 15 -16.51 -3.22 22.85
CA ALA A 15 -16.69 -2.77 21.46
C ALA A 15 -17.73 -1.66 21.31
N VAL A 16 -18.70 -1.58 22.22
CA VAL A 16 -19.72 -0.52 22.21
C VAL A 16 -19.20 0.75 22.86
N ALA A 17 -18.60 0.62 24.05
CA ALA A 17 -18.21 1.75 24.89
C ALA A 17 -16.85 2.37 24.52
N VAL A 18 -15.87 1.56 24.09
CA VAL A 18 -14.54 2.06 23.72
C VAL A 18 -14.52 2.49 22.26
N ARG A 19 -14.57 3.81 22.04
CA ARG A 19 -14.45 4.42 20.71
C ARG A 19 -13.33 5.44 20.69
N VAL A 20 -12.26 5.10 19.97
CA VAL A 20 -11.12 5.98 19.73
C VAL A 20 -11.14 6.36 18.25
N PRO A 21 -11.38 7.63 17.90
CA PRO A 21 -11.26 8.10 16.52
C PRO A 21 -9.86 7.85 15.96
N THR A 22 -9.78 7.48 14.69
CA THR A 22 -8.49 7.20 14.00
C THR A 22 -7.54 8.42 14.02
N VAL A 23 -8.09 9.63 14.04
CA VAL A 23 -7.30 10.87 14.14
C VAL A 23 -6.43 10.91 15.40
N VAL A 24 -6.88 10.33 16.52
CA VAL A 24 -6.11 10.31 17.77
C VAL A 24 -4.81 9.52 17.60
N GLU A 25 -4.90 8.33 17.01
CA GLU A 25 -3.76 7.49 16.73
C GLU A 25 -2.82 8.15 15.71
N GLN A 26 -3.39 8.69 14.63
CA GLN A 26 -2.64 9.33 13.55
C GLN A 26 -1.88 10.57 14.03
N ASP A 27 -2.51 11.41 14.85
CA ASP A 27 -1.87 12.61 15.39
C ASP A 27 -0.76 12.28 16.40
N LEU A 28 -0.97 11.31 17.29
CA LEU A 28 0.11 10.85 18.19
C LEU A 28 1.32 10.36 17.40
N LYS A 29 1.08 9.53 16.39
CA LYS A 29 2.14 9.04 15.50
C LYS A 29 2.86 10.20 14.80
N ARG A 30 2.11 11.19 14.31
CA ARG A 30 2.64 12.38 13.63
C ARG A 30 3.51 13.21 14.56
N ILE A 31 3.02 13.58 15.75
CA ILE A 31 3.77 14.38 16.73
C ILE A 31 5.09 13.71 17.10
N ILE A 32 5.05 12.40 17.38
CA ILE A 32 6.25 11.63 17.72
C ILE A 32 7.22 11.62 16.53
N SER A 33 6.72 11.37 15.32
CA SER A 33 7.55 11.34 14.10
C SER A 33 8.19 12.70 13.83
N ASP A 34 7.42 13.79 13.93
CA ASP A 34 7.89 15.16 13.73
C ASP A 34 9.03 15.51 14.69
N ARG A 35 8.92 15.10 15.97
CA ARG A 35 9.97 15.31 16.98
C ARG A 35 11.25 14.54 16.69
N LEU A 36 11.14 13.29 16.25
CA LEU A 36 12.31 12.48 15.92
C LEU A 36 12.96 12.94 14.60
N GLU A 37 12.16 13.38 13.62
CA GLU A 37 12.64 13.97 12.37
C GLU A 37 13.33 15.31 12.58
N GLN A 38 12.81 16.16 13.47
CA GLN A 38 13.45 17.41 13.86
C GLN A 38 14.88 17.17 14.39
N CYS A 39 15.11 16.03 15.01
CA CYS A 39 16.42 15.60 15.51
C CYS A 39 17.26 14.83 14.48
N GLY A 40 16.72 14.55 13.28
CA GLY A 40 17.42 13.83 12.21
C GLY A 40 17.64 12.34 12.49
N LEU A 41 16.86 11.73 13.38
CA LEU A 41 17.06 10.34 13.78
C LEU A 41 16.67 9.34 12.67
N TYR A 42 17.31 8.16 12.70
CA TYR A 42 16.90 7.02 11.90
C TYR A 42 15.91 6.16 12.69
N PHE A 43 14.65 6.18 12.27
CA PHE A 43 13.58 5.49 12.99
C PHE A 43 12.45 5.00 12.08
N ARG A 44 11.59 4.14 12.63
CA ARG A 44 10.23 3.85 12.15
C ARG A 44 9.24 3.89 13.31
N VAL A 45 8.10 4.55 13.12
CA VAL A 45 7.01 4.59 14.11
C VAL A 45 5.83 3.75 13.64
N PHE A 46 5.38 2.85 14.50
CA PHE A 46 4.13 2.12 14.35
C PHE A 46 3.19 2.53 15.48
N SER A 47 1.91 2.62 15.18
CA SER A 47 0.87 2.91 16.17
C SER A 47 -0.26 1.90 16.00
N ARG A 48 -1.02 1.68 17.07
CA ARG A 48 -2.25 0.91 17.01
C ARG A 48 -3.16 1.25 18.19
N ILE A 49 -4.46 1.15 17.95
CA ILE A 49 -5.47 1.08 19.00
C ILE A 49 -5.70 -0.39 19.37
N LYS A 50 -5.79 -0.68 20.66
CA LYS A 50 -6.03 -2.03 21.17
C LYS A 50 -7.43 -2.50 20.83
N THR A 51 -7.55 -3.70 20.25
CA THR A 51 -8.86 -4.27 19.89
C THR A 51 -9.66 -4.69 21.13
N ALA A 52 -10.99 -4.65 21.04
CA ALA A 52 -11.90 -5.07 22.11
C ALA A 52 -11.60 -6.51 22.61
N THR A 53 -11.30 -7.43 21.69
CA THR A 53 -10.89 -8.80 22.04
C THR A 53 -9.62 -8.84 22.88
N SER A 54 -8.62 -8.03 22.53
CA SER A 54 -7.35 -7.96 23.27
C SER A 54 -7.50 -7.28 24.62
N MET A 55 -8.41 -6.30 24.73
CA MET A 55 -8.77 -5.66 25.99
C MET A 55 -9.49 -6.65 26.92
N ALA A 56 -10.54 -7.34 26.45
CA ALA A 56 -11.28 -8.32 27.23
C ALA A 56 -10.34 -9.39 27.82
N ARG A 57 -9.47 -9.98 26.99
CA ARG A 57 -8.45 -10.94 27.45
C ARG A 57 -7.52 -10.36 28.50
N LYS A 58 -7.18 -9.08 28.42
CA LYS A 58 -6.35 -8.40 29.43
C LYS A 58 -7.09 -8.20 30.76
N PHE A 59 -8.36 -7.80 30.73
CA PHE A 59 -9.21 -7.70 31.92
C PHE A 59 -9.45 -9.06 32.58
N GLU A 60 -9.53 -10.13 31.79
CA GLU A 60 -9.61 -11.50 32.31
C GLU A 60 -8.29 -11.95 32.96
N MET A 61 -7.14 -11.69 32.32
CA MET A 61 -5.84 -12.21 32.77
C MET A 61 -5.18 -11.37 33.87
N LYS A 62 -5.47 -10.07 33.96
CA LYS A 62 -4.83 -9.14 34.91
C LYS A 62 -5.86 -8.49 35.83
N GLU A 63 -5.42 -8.05 36.99
CA GLU A 63 -6.27 -7.37 37.99
C GLU A 63 -6.35 -5.86 37.67
N TYR A 64 -7.28 -5.48 36.80
CA TYR A 64 -7.63 -4.08 36.56
C TYR A 64 -8.90 -3.68 37.35
N GLY A 65 -9.00 -2.41 37.75
CA GLY A 65 -10.09 -1.85 38.56
C GLY A 65 -9.78 -0.41 39.00
N GLU A 66 -10.46 0.11 40.02
CA GLU A 66 -10.29 1.51 40.49
C GLU A 66 -8.83 1.88 40.82
N GLY A 67 -8.06 0.94 41.37
CA GLY A 67 -6.65 1.15 41.76
C GLY A 67 -5.63 0.89 40.66
N ARG A 68 -6.02 0.23 39.55
CA ARG A 68 -5.12 -0.12 38.45
C ARG A 68 -5.89 -0.12 37.13
N LYS A 69 -5.66 0.91 36.31
CA LYS A 69 -6.32 1.06 35.01
C LYS A 69 -5.48 0.49 33.88
N LEU A 70 -6.12 0.17 32.75
CA LEU A 70 -5.44 -0.23 31.51
C LEU A 70 -4.80 1.00 30.86
N GLN A 71 -3.48 0.95 30.62
CA GLN A 71 -2.69 2.11 30.16
C GLN A 71 -2.23 2.03 28.70
N ASP A 72 -2.41 0.88 28.04
CA ASP A 72 -1.98 0.62 26.67
C ASP A 72 -3.17 0.51 25.70
N LEU A 73 -4.18 1.37 25.87
CA LEU A 73 -5.29 1.50 24.92
C LEU A 73 -4.75 1.90 23.54
N ILE A 74 -3.85 2.89 23.54
CA ILE A 74 -3.09 3.30 22.37
C ILE A 74 -1.64 2.89 22.62
N GLY A 75 -1.08 2.12 21.69
CA GLY A 75 0.31 1.68 21.74
C GLY A 75 1.10 2.23 20.56
N VAL A 76 2.22 2.88 20.84
CA VAL A 76 3.19 3.37 19.86
C VAL A 76 4.48 2.59 19.99
N ARG A 77 5.05 2.14 18.88
CA ARG A 77 6.36 1.48 18.82
C ARG A 77 7.31 2.34 18.01
N ILE A 78 8.44 2.67 18.61
CA ILE A 78 9.51 3.43 17.98
C ILE A 78 10.69 2.49 17.79
N ASN A 79 10.95 2.13 16.53
CA ASN A 79 12.06 1.28 16.15
C ASN A 79 13.21 2.13 15.63
N LEU A 80 14.35 2.06 16.31
CA LEU A 80 15.55 2.84 16.04
C LEU A 80 16.59 1.98 15.32
N TYR A 81 17.41 2.61 14.49
CA TYR A 81 18.46 1.90 13.73
C TYR A 81 19.77 1.76 14.49
N PHE A 82 20.03 2.63 15.47
CA PHE A 82 21.21 2.55 16.32
C PHE A 82 20.80 2.35 17.79
N GLU A 83 21.50 1.49 18.51
CA GLU A 83 21.13 1.17 19.91
C GLU A 83 21.35 2.35 20.87
N ASP A 84 22.34 3.21 20.60
CA ASP A 84 22.65 4.41 21.39
C ASP A 84 21.57 5.50 21.23
N ASP A 85 20.69 5.39 20.22
CA ASP A 85 19.52 6.26 20.08
C ASP A 85 18.39 5.94 21.05
N THR A 86 18.41 4.79 21.73
CA THR A 86 17.32 4.39 22.64
C THR A 86 17.16 5.36 23.81
N ASP A 87 18.27 5.72 24.46
CA ASP A 87 18.29 6.70 25.55
C ASP A 87 18.00 8.13 25.06
N ILE A 88 18.48 8.48 23.86
CA ILE A 88 18.17 9.77 23.24
C ILE A 88 16.67 9.89 22.98
N CYS A 89 16.06 8.87 22.37
CA CYS A 89 14.64 8.83 22.08
C CYS A 89 13.81 8.91 23.37
N LYS A 90 14.21 8.15 24.40
CA LYS A 90 13.62 8.23 25.74
C LYS A 90 13.56 9.67 26.25
N ASN A 91 14.70 10.38 26.22
CA ASN A 91 14.76 11.78 26.63
C ASN A 91 13.88 12.69 25.77
N ILE A 92 13.83 12.50 24.45
CA ILE A 92 12.96 13.30 23.57
C ILE A 92 11.49 13.10 23.96
N MET A 93 11.07 11.87 24.27
CA MET A 93 9.68 11.58 24.67
C MET A 93 9.34 12.21 26.02
N GLU A 94 10.23 12.14 27.00
CA GLU A 94 10.05 12.78 28.32
C GLU A 94 9.89 14.31 28.24
N HIS A 95 10.55 14.96 27.29
CA HIS A 95 10.39 16.40 27.05
C HIS A 95 9.17 16.75 26.20
N SER A 96 8.62 15.77 25.47
CA SER A 96 7.50 15.99 24.54
C SER A 96 6.14 15.72 25.18
N PHE A 97 6.08 14.81 26.15
CA PHE A 97 4.84 14.36 26.79
C PHE A 97 5.01 14.25 28.31
N GLU A 98 3.90 14.33 29.04
CA GLU A 98 3.89 14.10 30.48
C GLU A 98 4.09 12.60 30.77
N LEU A 99 5.25 12.26 31.32
CA LEU A 99 5.61 10.90 31.71
C LEU A 99 4.83 10.49 32.97
N VAL A 100 4.23 9.30 32.93
CA VAL A 100 3.63 8.62 34.09
C VAL A 100 4.63 7.66 34.72
N ASP A 101 5.19 6.73 33.93
CA ASP A 101 6.13 5.72 34.40
C ASP A 101 6.99 5.12 33.27
N TRP A 102 8.15 4.57 33.64
CA TRP A 102 8.98 3.72 32.79
C TRP A 102 9.06 2.30 33.35
N SER A 103 8.74 1.33 32.52
CA SER A 103 8.96 -0.08 32.78
C SER A 103 10.15 -0.60 31.97
N THR A 104 11.26 -0.87 32.64
CA THR A 104 12.45 -1.50 32.05
C THR A 104 12.68 -2.90 32.64
N SER A 105 12.94 -3.90 31.82
CA SER A 105 13.27 -5.25 32.31
C SER A 105 14.73 -5.34 32.78
N GLU A 106 14.97 -6.05 33.88
CA GLU A 106 16.32 -6.27 34.42
C GLU A 106 17.20 -7.07 33.44
N ARG A 107 18.44 -6.60 33.23
CA ARG A 107 19.46 -7.30 32.46
C ARG A 107 20.21 -8.27 33.38
N SER A 108 20.32 -9.52 32.96
CA SER A 108 21.16 -10.53 33.62
C SER A 108 22.48 -10.67 32.86
N GLU A 109 23.62 -10.64 33.55
CA GLU A 109 24.94 -10.89 32.94
C GLU A 109 25.07 -12.34 32.42
N ALA A 110 24.34 -13.28 33.02
CA ALA A 110 24.43 -14.70 32.71
C ALA A 110 23.43 -15.18 31.63
N GLU A 111 22.44 -14.35 31.27
CA GLU A 111 21.35 -14.77 30.40
C GLU A 111 20.94 -13.67 29.40
N PHE A 112 21.01 -14.01 28.11
CA PHE A 112 20.44 -13.16 27.06
C PHE A 112 18.92 -13.24 27.10
N LYS A 113 18.31 -12.19 27.65
CA LYS A 113 16.88 -12.00 27.78
C LYS A 113 16.45 -10.72 27.07
N PRO A 114 15.23 -10.68 26.51
CA PRO A 114 14.71 -9.49 25.86
C PRO A 114 14.68 -8.31 26.82
N THR A 115 15.41 -7.24 26.49
CA THR A 115 15.34 -5.98 27.25
C THR A 115 14.18 -5.13 26.71
N LYS A 116 13.15 -4.90 27.51
CA LYS A 116 12.00 -4.05 27.15
C LYS A 116 12.19 -2.66 27.75
N LEU A 117 11.94 -1.63 26.95
CA LEU A 117 11.88 -0.23 27.37
C LEU A 117 10.51 0.33 26.99
N ASN A 118 9.61 0.38 27.97
CA ASN A 118 8.23 0.83 27.78
C ASN A 118 7.96 2.06 28.66
N GLY A 119 7.46 3.13 28.08
CA GLY A 119 7.06 4.34 28.79
C GLY A 119 5.55 4.54 28.69
N VAL A 120 4.93 4.96 29.78
CA VAL A 120 3.52 5.35 29.82
C VAL A 120 3.44 6.87 29.93
N PHE A 121 2.69 7.50 29.05
CA PHE A 121 2.56 8.96 28.97
C PHE A 121 1.09 9.38 28.97
N ARG A 122 0.78 10.56 29.53
CA ARG A 122 -0.58 11.13 29.46
C ARG A 122 -0.88 11.61 28.05
N LEU A 123 -2.12 11.40 27.62
CA LEU A 123 -2.62 11.99 26.39
C LEU A 123 -2.69 13.51 26.52
N PRO A 124 -2.31 14.27 25.48
CA PRO A 124 -2.64 15.69 25.41
C PRO A 124 -4.14 15.92 25.54
N ASP A 125 -4.56 16.98 26.26
CA ASP A 125 -5.97 17.24 26.59
C ASP A 125 -6.89 17.26 25.36
N TYR A 126 -6.41 17.83 24.24
CA TYR A 126 -7.19 17.91 23.01
C TYR A 126 -7.37 16.54 22.32
N LEU A 127 -6.47 15.58 22.52
CA LEU A 127 -6.62 14.21 22.01
C LEU A 127 -7.50 13.38 22.93
N LYS A 128 -7.37 13.61 24.24
CA LYS A 128 -8.23 13.02 25.25
C LYS A 128 -9.70 13.39 25.04
N SER A 129 -9.99 14.65 24.66
CA SER A 129 -11.37 15.11 24.43
C SER A 129 -12.06 14.47 23.22
N GLU A 130 -11.30 13.93 22.26
CA GLU A 130 -11.85 13.23 21.10
C GLU A 130 -12.30 11.79 21.43
N ILE A 131 -11.84 11.22 22.54
CA ILE A 131 -12.19 9.88 22.99
C ILE A 131 -13.48 9.94 23.82
N SER A 132 -14.42 9.01 23.56
CA SER A 132 -15.70 8.94 24.27
C SER A 132 -15.51 8.84 25.79
N SER A 133 -16.31 9.60 26.56
CA SER A 133 -16.33 9.54 28.03
C SER A 133 -16.57 8.13 28.56
N ASP A 134 -17.39 7.35 27.86
CA ASP A 134 -17.73 5.97 28.21
C ASP A 134 -16.49 5.06 28.24
N THR A 135 -15.45 5.41 27.47
CA THR A 135 -14.16 4.68 27.48
C THR A 135 -13.51 4.76 28.87
N TRP A 136 -13.56 5.92 29.50
CA TRP A 136 -12.89 6.19 30.78
C TRP A 136 -13.61 5.54 31.96
N GLU A 137 -14.91 5.23 31.81
CA GLU A 137 -15.71 4.49 32.80
C GLU A 137 -15.31 3.00 32.86
N MET A 138 -14.65 2.47 31.84
CA MET A 138 -14.23 1.06 31.77
C MET A 138 -12.86 0.76 32.41
N PHE A 139 -12.45 1.53 33.42
CA PHE A 139 -11.13 1.42 34.06
C PHE A 139 -9.95 1.49 33.06
N ILE A 140 -10.11 2.29 32.00
CA ILE A 140 -9.04 2.63 31.06
C ILE A 140 -8.48 4.01 31.45
N ASP A 141 -7.17 4.14 31.46
CA ASP A 141 -6.46 5.38 31.81
C ASP A 141 -6.34 6.29 30.59
N ASP A 142 -6.26 7.61 30.80
CA ASP A 142 -6.07 8.60 29.72
C ASP A 142 -4.62 8.69 29.24
N THR A 143 -3.99 7.53 29.07
CA THR A 143 -2.58 7.36 28.74
C THR A 143 -2.38 6.60 27.44
N PHE A 144 -1.16 6.65 26.92
CA PHE A 144 -0.68 5.79 25.86
C PHE A 144 0.68 5.18 26.23
N GLU A 145 0.97 3.99 25.69
CA GLU A 145 2.25 3.30 25.90
C GLU A 145 3.17 3.52 24.69
N ILE A 146 4.42 3.92 24.93
CA ILE A 146 5.50 3.93 23.95
C ILE A 146 6.45 2.77 24.24
N GLN A 147 6.76 1.97 23.22
CA GLN A 147 7.78 0.92 23.27
C GLN A 147 8.96 1.36 22.40
N ILE A 148 10.14 1.49 22.99
CA ILE A 148 11.37 1.89 22.28
C ILE A 148 12.23 0.65 22.06
N LYS A 149 12.60 0.37 20.80
CA LYS A 149 13.33 -0.84 20.40
C LYS A 149 14.31 -0.54 19.27
N THR A 150 15.29 -1.41 19.07
CA THR A 150 16.08 -1.43 17.83
C THR A 150 15.33 -2.19 16.74
N MET A 151 15.65 -1.93 15.47
CA MET A 151 15.08 -2.64 14.32
C MET A 151 15.35 -4.15 14.39
N PHE A 152 16.55 -4.57 14.82
CA PHE A 152 16.87 -5.98 14.98
C PHE A 152 16.12 -6.62 16.15
N PHE A 153 16.00 -5.91 17.28
CA PHE A 153 15.24 -6.41 18.41
C PHE A 153 13.75 -6.55 18.09
N GLU A 154 13.13 -5.59 17.40
CA GLU A 154 11.72 -5.71 16.99
C GLU A 154 11.50 -6.92 16.08
N GLY A 155 12.37 -7.10 15.07
CA GLY A 155 12.26 -8.23 14.15
C GLY A 155 12.29 -9.59 14.87
N TRP A 156 13.16 -9.74 15.86
CA TRP A 156 13.19 -10.92 16.72
C TRP A 156 11.97 -11.01 17.64
N HIS A 157 11.57 -9.89 18.26
CA HIS A 157 10.48 -9.83 19.23
C HIS A 157 9.12 -10.22 18.64
N GLU A 158 8.82 -9.80 17.41
CA GLU A 158 7.55 -10.17 16.77
C GLU A 158 7.47 -11.67 16.47
N ILE A 159 8.58 -12.29 16.03
CA ILE A 159 8.66 -13.75 15.83
C ILE A 159 8.54 -14.50 17.16
N GLU A 160 9.26 -14.04 18.18
CA GLU A 160 9.21 -14.65 19.51
C GLU A 160 7.80 -14.58 20.12
N HIS A 161 7.14 -13.43 20.02
CA HIS A 161 5.81 -13.24 20.57
C HIS A 161 4.76 -14.11 19.86
N ASP A 162 4.83 -14.27 18.54
CA ASP A 162 3.86 -15.07 17.82
C ASP A 162 4.13 -16.58 17.94
N MET A 163 5.40 -17.00 17.80
CA MET A 163 5.75 -18.42 17.75
C MET A 163 5.97 -19.04 19.13
N ARG A 164 6.59 -18.30 20.06
CA ARG A 164 6.96 -18.81 21.40
C ARG A 164 5.95 -18.44 22.47
N TYR A 165 5.56 -17.17 22.56
CA TYR A 165 4.66 -16.72 23.63
C TYR A 165 3.22 -17.23 23.45
N LYS A 166 2.67 -17.27 22.23
CA LYS A 166 1.34 -17.86 21.98
C LYS A 166 1.35 -19.40 21.88
N GLY A 167 2.52 -20.00 21.66
CA GLY A 167 2.73 -21.45 21.48
C GLY A 167 3.38 -22.13 22.68
N GLU A 168 3.19 -21.59 23.89
CA GLU A 168 3.95 -21.93 25.11
C GLU A 168 4.04 -23.44 25.40
N GLU A 169 2.97 -24.20 25.11
CA GLU A 169 2.91 -25.67 25.28
C GLU A 169 3.97 -26.41 24.43
N LEU A 170 4.24 -25.95 23.20
CA LEU A 170 5.24 -26.57 22.33
C LEU A 170 6.66 -26.35 22.86
N TRP A 171 6.98 -25.12 23.26
CA TRP A 171 8.36 -24.72 23.60
C TRP A 171 8.82 -25.25 24.96
N GLY A 172 7.89 -25.52 25.87
CA GLY A 172 8.18 -26.14 27.17
C GLY A 172 8.88 -27.51 27.07
N HIS A 173 8.64 -28.24 25.98
CA HIS A 173 9.24 -29.55 25.72
C HIS A 173 10.61 -29.49 25.02
N TYR A 174 11.06 -28.32 24.56
CA TYR A 174 12.23 -28.15 23.69
C TYR A 174 13.19 -27.03 24.15
N PRO A 175 13.78 -27.13 25.36
CA PRO A 175 14.60 -26.05 25.94
C PRO A 175 15.87 -25.71 25.13
N SER A 176 16.42 -26.66 24.37
CA SER A 176 17.56 -26.42 23.48
C SER A 176 17.25 -25.43 22.36
N PHE A 177 16.05 -25.47 21.79
CA PHE A 177 15.60 -24.53 20.77
C PHE A 177 15.28 -23.15 21.36
N SER A 178 14.73 -23.10 22.58
CA SER A 178 14.58 -21.83 23.32
C SER A 178 15.93 -21.15 23.55
N ARG A 179 16.96 -21.92 23.93
CA ARG A 179 18.32 -21.42 24.06
C ARG A 179 18.89 -20.93 22.73
N TYR A 180 18.62 -21.65 21.64
CA TYR A 180 19.06 -21.24 20.30
C TYR A 180 18.38 -19.92 19.88
N LEU A 181 17.08 -19.75 20.11
CA LEU A 181 16.38 -18.50 19.83
C LEU A 181 16.96 -17.31 20.63
N ASN A 182 17.34 -17.54 21.90
CA ASN A 182 18.04 -16.52 22.70
C ASN A 182 19.46 -16.24 22.17
N SER A 183 20.15 -17.22 21.56
CA SER A 183 21.45 -16.98 20.93
C SER A 183 21.34 -16.15 19.65
N ILE A 184 20.21 -16.24 18.93
CA ILE A 184 19.91 -15.34 17.80
C ILE A 184 19.76 -13.91 18.32
N LEU A 185 19.03 -13.69 19.41
CA LEU A 185 18.93 -12.38 20.06
C LEU A 185 20.32 -11.84 20.42
N ALA A 186 21.18 -12.66 21.03
CA ALA A 186 22.55 -12.26 21.37
C ALA A 186 23.36 -11.82 20.14
N THR A 187 23.16 -12.50 19.00
CA THR A 187 23.82 -12.14 17.73
C THR A 187 23.31 -10.80 17.21
N LEU A 188 22.01 -10.55 17.31
CA LEU A 188 21.39 -9.31 16.88
C LEU A 188 21.82 -8.12 17.74
N GLU A 189 21.90 -8.27 19.06
CA GLU A 189 22.46 -7.25 19.96
C GLU A 189 23.94 -6.96 19.63
N LEU A 190 24.72 -7.98 19.26
CA LEU A 190 26.09 -7.78 18.79
C LEU A 190 26.14 -7.00 17.47
N CYS A 191 25.21 -7.26 16.55
CA CYS A 191 25.11 -6.50 15.31
C CYS A 191 24.78 -5.03 15.57
N ASP A 192 23.84 -4.73 16.47
CA ASP A 192 23.51 -3.35 16.89
C ASP A 192 24.75 -2.62 17.42
N LYS A 193 25.50 -3.23 18.34
CA LYS A 193 26.77 -2.69 18.86
C LYS A 193 27.82 -2.48 17.79
N SER A 194 28.00 -3.47 16.92
CA SER A 194 29.04 -3.45 15.88
C SER A 194 28.82 -2.33 14.87
N MET A 195 27.55 -1.99 14.57
CA MET A 195 27.23 -0.86 13.71
C MET A 195 27.69 0.46 14.34
N VAL A 196 27.45 0.68 15.63
CA VAL A 196 27.91 1.90 16.33
C VAL A 196 29.43 1.98 16.33
N THR A 197 30.12 0.91 16.74
CA THR A 197 31.60 0.86 16.76
C THR A 197 32.21 1.12 15.39
N LEU A 198 31.65 0.54 14.33
CA LEU A 198 32.13 0.75 12.96
C LEU A 198 32.14 2.24 12.56
N PHE A 199 31.06 2.96 12.88
CA PHE A 199 30.94 4.38 12.54
C PHE A 199 31.79 5.28 13.44
N GLU A 200 32.07 4.87 14.67
CA GLU A 200 33.03 5.56 15.56
C GLU A 200 34.46 5.43 15.04
N ASP A 201 34.88 4.21 14.65
CA ASP A 201 36.18 3.94 14.06
C ASP A 201 36.35 4.67 12.72
N LEU A 202 35.33 4.62 11.86
CA LEU A 202 35.31 5.36 10.60
C LEU A 202 35.41 6.88 10.84
N GLY A 203 34.68 7.40 11.83
CA GLY A 203 34.73 8.81 12.22
C GLY A 203 36.14 9.24 12.64
N HIS A 204 36.88 8.37 13.35
CA HIS A 204 38.25 8.64 13.76
C HIS A 204 39.22 8.72 12.56
N GLU A 205 39.12 7.81 11.59
CA GLU A 205 39.95 7.82 10.38
C GLU A 205 39.62 9.02 9.47
N LEU A 206 38.34 9.39 9.38
CA LEU A 206 37.90 10.59 8.65
C LEU A 206 38.39 11.88 9.30
N TYR A 207 38.43 11.93 10.64
CA TYR A 207 39.04 13.03 11.38
C TYR A 207 40.55 13.14 11.07
N LYS A 208 41.30 12.05 11.10
CA LYS A 208 42.75 12.07 10.80
C LYS A 208 43.06 12.50 9.36
N SER A 209 42.21 12.13 8.42
CA SER A 209 42.40 12.41 6.99
C SER A 209 41.90 13.79 6.54
N GLY A 210 41.35 14.60 7.45
CA GLY A 210 40.88 15.94 7.11
C GLY A 210 39.51 16.00 6.41
N ARG A 211 38.78 14.87 6.35
CA ARG A 211 37.49 14.78 5.66
C ARG A 211 36.33 15.19 6.56
N TRP A 212 36.21 16.49 6.80
CA TRP A 212 35.30 17.04 7.83
C TRP A 212 33.82 16.75 7.60
N SER A 213 33.33 16.90 6.36
CA SER A 213 31.93 16.62 6.02
C SER A 213 31.55 15.17 6.32
N ASP A 214 32.41 14.24 5.95
CA ASP A 214 32.18 12.81 6.15
C ASP A 214 32.38 12.39 7.61
N MET A 215 33.35 13.00 8.29
CA MET A 215 33.55 12.81 9.73
C MET A 215 32.29 13.19 10.50
N ILE A 216 31.68 14.35 10.21
CA ILE A 216 30.43 14.80 10.84
C ILE A 216 29.28 13.82 10.56
N LYS A 217 29.15 13.36 9.30
CA LYS A 217 28.15 12.36 8.90
C LYS A 217 28.32 11.06 9.69
N SER A 218 29.53 10.53 9.76
CA SER A 218 29.86 9.27 10.45
C SER A 218 29.69 9.38 11.97
N HIS A 219 30.11 10.51 12.55
CA HIS A 219 30.11 10.71 14.00
C HIS A 219 28.70 10.92 14.57
N PHE A 220 27.91 11.80 13.96
CA PHE A 220 26.58 12.14 14.49
C PHE A 220 25.46 11.22 14.00
N ARG A 221 25.67 10.47 12.91
CA ARG A 221 24.71 9.46 12.40
C ARG A 221 23.28 10.00 12.31
N LEU A 222 23.11 11.16 11.67
CA LEU A 222 21.82 11.78 11.43
C LEU A 222 21.46 11.73 9.94
N LYS A 223 20.17 11.84 9.62
CA LYS A 223 19.70 12.08 8.26
C LYS A 223 20.06 13.50 7.83
N LEU A 224 21.17 13.63 7.10
CA LEU A 224 21.70 14.91 6.63
C LEU A 224 21.23 15.24 5.22
N GLY A 225 20.95 16.51 4.97
CA GLY A 225 20.75 17.07 3.65
C GLY A 225 22.03 17.05 2.81
N THR A 226 21.88 17.36 1.52
CA THR A 226 22.95 17.25 0.51
C THR A 226 23.92 18.44 0.47
N ALA A 227 23.74 19.44 1.34
CA ALA A 227 24.57 20.64 1.33
C ALA A 227 26.05 20.34 1.58
N SER A 228 26.90 20.89 0.72
CA SER A 228 28.36 20.83 0.86
C SER A 228 28.85 21.72 2.00
N LEU A 229 29.96 21.33 2.63
CA LEU A 229 30.64 22.16 3.62
C LEU A 229 31.10 23.47 2.95
N TYR A 230 30.90 24.61 3.60
CA TYR A 230 31.38 25.88 3.05
C TYR A 230 32.91 25.88 2.93
N PRO A 231 33.48 26.33 1.80
CA PRO A 231 34.93 26.35 1.59
C PRO A 231 35.70 27.09 2.69
N GLU A 232 35.16 28.19 3.20
CA GLU A 232 35.77 29.01 4.24
C GLU A 232 35.77 28.30 5.60
N VAL A 233 34.74 27.49 5.87
CA VAL A 233 34.69 26.64 7.07
C VAL A 233 35.73 25.53 6.94
N GLU A 234 35.83 24.88 5.79
CA GLU A 234 36.83 23.84 5.54
C GLU A 234 38.27 24.39 5.67
N GLU A 235 38.56 25.53 5.04
CA GLU A 235 39.86 26.19 5.15
C GLU A 235 40.18 26.56 6.61
N LEU A 236 39.20 27.05 7.36
CA LEU A 236 39.36 27.37 8.78
C LEU A 236 39.68 26.12 9.61
N LEU A 237 38.94 25.02 9.43
CA LEU A 237 39.20 23.76 10.13
C LEU A 237 40.59 23.21 9.80
N ASN A 238 40.99 23.26 8.53
CA ASN A 238 42.32 22.84 8.08
C ASN A 238 43.44 23.66 8.69
N LYS A 239 43.31 24.99 8.75
CA LYS A 239 44.32 25.87 9.38
C LYS A 239 44.37 25.73 10.89
N ASP A 240 43.23 25.46 11.53
CA ASP A 240 43.16 25.35 12.99
C ASP A 240 43.79 24.05 13.51
N MET A 241 43.99 23.04 12.65
CA MET A 241 44.64 21.74 12.95
C MET A 241 45.98 21.85 13.68
N GLU A 242 46.75 22.92 13.43
CA GLU A 242 48.06 23.15 14.06
C GLU A 242 47.95 23.37 15.58
N ARG A 243 46.75 23.68 16.08
CA ARG A 243 46.47 23.87 17.50
C ARG A 243 46.19 22.53 18.20
N VAL A 244 46.68 22.40 19.44
CA VAL A 244 46.48 21.21 20.29
C VAL A 244 44.99 20.94 20.59
N GLU A 245 44.20 22.01 20.72
CA GLU A 245 42.74 21.98 20.83
C GLU A 245 42.08 22.67 19.63
N ASN A 246 42.23 22.07 18.45
CA ASN A 246 41.61 22.56 17.23
C ASN A 246 40.08 22.37 17.20
N LEU A 247 39.40 23.19 16.40
CA LEU A 247 37.95 23.16 16.21
C LEU A 247 37.42 21.80 15.72
N ALA A 248 38.11 21.14 14.78
CA ALA A 248 37.69 19.84 14.26
C ALA A 248 37.67 18.75 15.35
N LYS A 249 38.66 18.78 16.26
CA LYS A 249 38.75 17.89 17.42
C LYS A 249 37.63 18.16 18.42
N LYS A 250 37.26 19.43 18.61
CA LYS A 250 36.12 19.81 19.46
C LYS A 250 34.80 19.29 18.89
N ILE A 251 34.59 19.40 17.58
CA ILE A 251 33.43 18.83 16.87
C ILE A 251 33.40 17.30 17.07
N TYR A 252 34.49 16.61 16.71
CA TYR A 252 34.56 15.15 16.80
C TYR A 252 34.40 14.61 18.23
N LYS A 253 34.92 15.32 19.25
CA LYS A 253 34.75 14.91 20.66
C LYS A 253 33.38 15.25 21.24
N THR A 254 32.55 16.02 20.55
CA THR A 254 31.22 16.39 21.07
C THR A 254 30.33 15.15 21.07
N PRO A 255 29.75 14.74 22.22
CA PRO A 255 28.85 13.60 22.26
C PRO A 255 27.59 13.85 21.43
N ARG A 256 27.12 12.81 20.75
CA ARG A 256 25.90 12.85 19.93
C ARG A 256 24.66 13.40 20.67
N PRO A 257 24.39 13.05 21.95
CA PRO A 257 23.26 13.61 22.69
C PRO A 257 23.27 15.15 22.81
N VAL A 258 24.46 15.76 22.88
CA VAL A 258 24.59 17.22 23.00
C VAL A 258 24.05 17.93 21.75
N LEU A 259 24.38 17.43 20.56
CA LEU A 259 23.85 17.98 19.31
C LEU A 259 22.32 17.82 19.23
N ILE A 260 21.82 16.65 19.61
CA ILE A 260 20.39 16.33 19.53
C ILE A 260 19.58 17.18 20.49
N GLU A 261 20.10 17.48 21.67
CA GLU A 261 19.51 18.44 22.60
C GLU A 261 19.42 19.86 21.99
N GLN A 262 20.42 20.28 21.22
CA GLN A 262 20.37 21.57 20.53
C GLN A 262 19.34 21.59 19.40
N LEU A 263 19.14 20.46 18.71
CA LEU A 263 18.13 20.31 17.66
C LEU A 263 16.71 20.30 18.25
N SER A 264 16.49 19.57 19.35
CA SER A 264 15.17 19.43 20.00
C SER A 264 14.66 20.72 20.61
N LYS A 265 15.56 21.59 21.11
CA LYS A 265 15.22 22.91 21.67
C LYS A 265 14.73 23.93 20.65
N ARG A 266 14.89 23.69 19.35
CA ARG A 266 14.48 24.65 18.33
C ARG A 266 12.95 24.68 18.20
N SER A 267 12.39 25.88 18.17
CA SER A 267 10.95 26.10 17.97
C SER A 267 10.49 25.87 16.54
N ARG A 268 11.42 25.87 15.57
CA ARG A 268 11.18 25.64 14.14
C ARG A 268 12.16 24.61 13.60
N LYS A 269 11.71 23.80 12.64
CA LYS A 269 12.56 22.86 11.91
C LYS A 269 13.60 23.66 11.12
N ILE A 270 14.88 23.33 11.34
CA ILE A 270 16.02 23.88 10.59
C ILE A 270 16.57 22.80 9.67
N PRO A 271 17.18 23.16 8.52
CA PRO A 271 17.90 22.20 7.70
C PRO A 271 18.96 21.48 8.54
N ILE A 272 19.04 20.15 8.44
CA ILE A 272 20.08 19.37 9.13
C ILE A 272 21.14 19.02 8.09
N ASN A 273 22.23 19.78 8.06
CA ASN A 273 23.36 19.54 7.18
C ASN A 273 24.67 19.80 7.94
N VAL A 274 25.80 19.59 7.27
CA VAL A 274 27.12 19.73 7.92
C VAL A 274 27.39 21.14 8.43
N ASN A 275 26.95 22.18 7.73
CA ASN A 275 27.16 23.58 8.13
C ASN A 275 26.29 23.93 9.34
N THR A 276 25.00 23.54 9.32
CA THR A 276 24.09 23.82 10.45
C THR A 276 24.51 23.09 11.71
N ILE A 277 25.03 21.87 11.61
CA ILE A 277 25.60 21.15 12.75
C ILE A 277 26.77 21.94 13.36
N ILE A 278 27.76 22.34 12.54
CA ILE A 278 28.91 23.09 13.05
C ILE A 278 28.45 24.42 13.66
N ALA A 279 27.48 25.10 13.06
CA ALA A 279 26.90 26.33 13.60
C ALA A 279 26.23 26.13 14.96
N LEU A 280 25.41 25.08 15.11
CA LEU A 280 24.75 24.73 16.37
C LEU A 280 25.76 24.43 17.48
N LEU A 281 26.80 23.67 17.16
CA LEU A 281 27.87 23.36 18.12
C LEU A 281 28.71 24.60 18.45
N ASN A 282 28.94 25.48 17.47
CA ASN A 282 29.62 26.74 17.73
C ASN A 282 28.78 27.65 18.63
N ASP A 283 27.47 27.72 18.42
CA ASP A 283 26.57 28.56 19.21
C ASP A 283 26.39 28.05 20.64
N SER A 284 26.58 26.75 20.90
CA SER A 284 26.30 26.12 22.19
C SER A 284 27.54 25.66 22.97
N GLN A 285 28.63 25.32 22.29
CA GLN A 285 29.82 24.71 22.90
C GLN A 285 31.11 25.50 22.65
N PHE A 286 31.35 25.95 21.41
CA PHE A 286 32.69 26.45 21.03
C PHE A 286 32.85 27.97 21.08
N HIS A 287 31.80 28.71 20.72
CA HIS A 287 31.74 30.17 20.65
C HIS A 287 32.92 30.83 19.89
N ASP A 288 33.37 30.22 18.79
CA ASP A 288 34.43 30.77 17.95
C ASP A 288 33.89 31.88 17.04
N SER A 289 34.43 33.09 17.23
CA SER A 289 34.03 34.29 16.47
C SER A 289 34.24 34.18 14.97
N ARG A 290 35.21 33.39 14.49
CA ARG A 290 35.51 33.20 13.06
C ARG A 290 34.40 32.38 12.40
N LEU A 291 34.00 31.28 13.05
CA LEU A 291 32.86 30.47 12.61
C LEU A 291 31.56 31.28 12.65
N SER A 292 31.33 32.05 13.73
CA SER A 292 30.15 32.92 13.83
C SER A 292 30.08 33.96 12.71
N ALA A 293 31.22 34.51 12.26
CA ALA A 293 31.25 35.45 11.16
C ALA A 293 30.84 34.80 9.82
N ILE A 294 31.39 33.61 9.53
CA ILE A 294 31.06 32.85 8.31
C ILE A 294 29.58 32.46 8.31
N PHE A 295 29.07 31.86 9.40
CA PHE A 295 27.67 31.43 9.45
C PHE A 295 26.66 32.58 9.40
N LYS A 296 27.03 33.77 9.87
CA LYS A 296 26.21 34.99 9.72
C LYS A 296 26.21 35.50 8.27
N SER A 297 27.33 35.44 7.56
CA SER A 297 27.37 35.90 6.16
C SER A 297 26.57 35.00 5.24
N TYR A 298 26.57 33.70 5.51
CA TYR A 298 25.78 32.71 4.76
C TYR A 298 24.33 32.58 5.22
N ASP A 299 23.95 33.20 6.36
CA ASP A 299 22.65 32.95 7.02
C ASP A 299 22.34 31.45 7.15
N VAL A 300 23.28 30.69 7.75
CA VAL A 300 23.33 29.21 7.71
C VAL A 300 22.04 28.49 8.11
N TYR A 301 21.21 29.10 8.96
CA TYR A 301 19.95 28.48 9.41
C TYR A 301 18.80 28.65 8.39
N ASN A 302 18.99 29.54 7.41
CA ASN A 302 18.10 29.71 6.26
C ASN A 302 18.77 29.29 4.93
N ASP A 303 20.08 29.10 4.89
CA ASP A 303 20.77 28.60 3.70
C ASP A 303 20.41 27.14 3.40
N GLY A 304 20.07 26.87 2.14
CA GLY A 304 19.50 25.58 1.73
C GLY A 304 18.14 25.26 2.34
N ARG A 305 17.51 26.24 3.01
CA ARG A 305 16.07 26.19 3.27
C ARG A 305 15.43 26.42 1.91
N GLU A 306 15.07 25.34 1.22
CA GLU A 306 13.91 25.43 0.33
C GLU A 306 12.86 26.13 1.17
N GLU A 307 12.33 27.27 0.71
CA GLU A 307 11.13 27.83 1.31
C GLU A 307 10.22 26.62 1.47
N SER A 308 10.01 26.25 2.73
CA SER A 308 9.14 25.16 3.08
C SER A 308 7.77 25.70 2.73
N LEU A 309 7.45 25.60 1.44
CA LEU A 309 6.11 25.58 0.95
C LEU A 309 5.35 24.51 1.73
N ALA A 310 5.96 23.59 2.48
CA ALA A 310 5.24 22.71 3.41
C ALA A 310 4.48 23.47 4.54
N GLU A 311 4.94 24.64 5.03
CA GLU A 311 4.17 25.40 6.02
C GLU A 311 2.96 26.14 5.39
N SER A 312 2.99 26.43 4.08
CA SER A 312 1.87 27.04 3.33
C SER A 312 1.02 26.05 2.52
N ARG A 313 1.57 24.92 2.07
CA ARG A 313 0.95 23.84 1.29
C ARG A 313 0.11 22.90 2.14
N HIS A 314 0.20 22.96 3.47
CA HIS A 314 -0.77 22.23 4.31
C HIS A 314 -2.23 22.66 4.06
N TYR A 315 -2.45 23.75 3.32
CA TYR A 315 -3.76 24.23 2.91
C TYR A 315 -4.02 24.18 1.39
N GLU A 316 -3.03 23.85 0.55
CA GLU A 316 -3.25 23.75 -0.90
C GLU A 316 -3.77 22.36 -1.27
N LEU A 317 -4.97 22.30 -1.84
CA LEU A 317 -5.55 21.07 -2.37
C LEU A 317 -4.68 20.59 -3.53
N ARG A 318 -4.17 19.36 -3.42
CA ARG A 318 -3.45 18.72 -4.51
C ARG A 318 -4.42 18.22 -5.58
N PRO A 319 -4.03 18.25 -6.87
CA PRO A 319 -4.76 17.54 -7.91
C PRO A 319 -4.92 16.07 -7.56
N LEU A 320 -6.05 15.49 -7.96
CA LEU A 320 -6.26 14.05 -7.86
C LEU A 320 -5.76 13.38 -9.14
N THR A 321 -4.92 12.38 -8.98
CA THR A 321 -4.46 11.53 -10.08
C THR A 321 -5.42 10.37 -10.26
N ARG A 322 -5.92 10.18 -11.49
CA ARG A 322 -6.84 9.09 -11.83
C ARG A 322 -6.06 7.81 -12.09
N HIS A 323 -6.51 6.73 -11.48
CA HIS A 323 -6.03 5.38 -11.66
C HIS A 323 -7.17 4.52 -12.20
N THR A 324 -7.07 4.14 -13.47
CA THR A 324 -8.02 3.19 -14.08
C THR A 324 -7.79 1.81 -13.48
N VAL A 325 -8.88 1.13 -13.15
CA VAL A 325 -8.85 -0.25 -12.66
C VAL A 325 -9.61 -1.23 -13.54
N PHE A 326 -10.41 -0.72 -14.47
CA PHE A 326 -11.08 -1.49 -15.49
C PHE A 326 -11.57 -0.55 -16.58
N GLN A 327 -11.44 -0.94 -17.82
CA GLN A 327 -12.06 -0.26 -18.95
C GLN A 327 -12.52 -1.25 -20.02
N MET A 328 -13.51 -0.85 -20.81
CA MET A 328 -14.04 -1.69 -21.86
C MET A 328 -14.74 -0.87 -22.95
N CYS A 329 -14.60 -1.30 -24.19
CA CYS A 329 -15.43 -0.89 -25.31
C CYS A 329 -15.90 -2.15 -26.07
N THR A 330 -17.20 -2.44 -26.05
CA THR A 330 -17.74 -3.69 -26.62
C THR A 330 -19.16 -3.51 -27.14
N GLN A 331 -19.53 -4.33 -28.12
CA GLN A 331 -20.94 -4.45 -28.54
C GLN A 331 -21.73 -5.24 -27.50
N VAL A 332 -22.96 -4.81 -27.22
CA VAL A 332 -24.00 -5.57 -26.53
C VAL A 332 -24.89 -6.22 -27.60
N ASP A 333 -24.94 -7.55 -27.64
CA ASP A 333 -25.53 -8.30 -28.75
C ASP A 333 -26.91 -8.89 -28.46
N GLY A 334 -27.35 -8.86 -27.20
CA GLY A 334 -28.64 -9.42 -26.80
C GLY A 334 -28.70 -10.96 -26.83
N SER A 335 -27.58 -11.65 -27.06
CA SER A 335 -27.51 -13.12 -27.20
C SER A 335 -28.01 -13.91 -25.99
N ARG A 336 -28.17 -13.25 -24.83
CA ARG A 336 -28.64 -13.87 -23.57
C ARG A 336 -30.02 -13.39 -23.13
N ILE A 337 -30.69 -12.54 -23.91
CA ILE A 337 -32.08 -12.18 -23.66
C ILE A 337 -32.96 -13.39 -24.03
N ARG A 338 -33.67 -13.94 -23.05
CA ARG A 338 -34.55 -15.11 -23.26
C ARG A 338 -35.83 -14.70 -23.99
N GLN A 339 -35.84 -14.84 -25.31
CA GLN A 339 -37.01 -14.60 -26.17
C GLN A 339 -36.90 -15.38 -27.49
N GLU A 340 -38.03 -15.62 -28.16
CA GLU A 340 -38.11 -16.43 -29.38
C GLU A 340 -37.52 -15.74 -30.62
N GLN A 341 -37.50 -14.40 -30.64
CA GLN A 341 -36.99 -13.60 -31.74
C GLN A 341 -35.72 -12.86 -31.35
N THR A 342 -34.81 -12.63 -32.31
CA THR A 342 -33.62 -11.81 -32.10
C THR A 342 -34.00 -10.43 -31.57
N PRO A 343 -33.43 -9.98 -30.43
CA PRO A 343 -33.77 -8.68 -29.86
C PRO A 343 -33.37 -7.55 -30.79
N SER A 344 -34.27 -6.58 -30.95
CA SER A 344 -33.97 -5.32 -31.63
C SER A 344 -32.96 -4.49 -30.83
N SER A 345 -32.21 -3.61 -31.51
CA SER A 345 -31.26 -2.69 -30.86
C SER A 345 -31.93 -1.85 -29.77
N ARG A 346 -33.19 -1.46 -29.97
CA ARG A 346 -34.03 -0.81 -28.95
C ARG A 346 -34.17 -1.65 -27.69
N GLN A 347 -34.54 -2.92 -27.81
CA GLN A 347 -34.70 -3.81 -26.65
C GLN A 347 -33.37 -4.04 -25.93
N ILE A 348 -32.27 -4.19 -26.67
CA ILE A 348 -30.93 -4.34 -26.12
C ILE A 348 -30.53 -3.08 -25.34
N PHE A 349 -30.75 -1.90 -25.93
CA PHE A 349 -30.47 -0.61 -25.32
C PHE A 349 -31.30 -0.40 -24.04
N GLU A 350 -32.63 -0.52 -24.12
CA GLU A 350 -33.53 -0.32 -22.99
C GLU A 350 -33.20 -1.27 -21.82
N ARG A 351 -32.89 -2.54 -22.13
CA ARG A 351 -32.53 -3.53 -21.11
C ARG A 351 -31.18 -3.22 -20.45
N SER A 352 -30.20 -2.77 -21.23
CA SER A 352 -28.88 -2.44 -20.72
C SER A 352 -28.90 -1.15 -19.90
N ALA A 353 -29.66 -0.14 -20.35
CA ALA A 353 -29.91 1.09 -19.62
C ALA A 353 -30.58 0.83 -18.26
N ASP A 354 -31.60 -0.05 -18.23
CA ASP A 354 -32.25 -0.49 -17.00
C ASP A 354 -31.28 -1.17 -16.01
N ILE A 355 -30.36 -2.01 -16.50
CA ILE A 355 -29.35 -2.65 -15.66
C ILE A 355 -28.39 -1.61 -15.06
N ILE A 356 -27.90 -0.66 -15.86
CA ILE A 356 -27.02 0.42 -15.39
C ILE A 356 -27.74 1.23 -14.33
N TYR A 357 -28.95 1.71 -14.63
CA TYR A 357 -29.71 2.58 -13.73
C TYR A 357 -30.09 1.87 -12.42
N LYS A 358 -30.53 0.61 -12.47
CA LYS A 358 -30.81 -0.19 -11.25
C LYS A 358 -29.60 -0.41 -10.38
N TRP A 359 -28.41 -0.54 -10.97
CA TRP A 359 -27.17 -0.62 -10.20
C TRP A 359 -26.91 0.69 -9.44
N ILE A 360 -27.13 1.85 -10.08
CA ILE A 360 -27.02 3.15 -9.43
C ILE A 360 -28.04 3.28 -8.29
N VAL A 361 -29.31 2.98 -8.53
CA VAL A 361 -30.38 3.04 -7.51
C VAL A 361 -30.02 2.16 -6.30
N ARG A 362 -29.53 0.94 -6.52
CA ARG A 362 -29.11 0.05 -5.42
C ARG A 362 -27.91 0.58 -4.65
N LYS A 363 -26.95 1.21 -5.34
CA LYS A 363 -25.70 1.68 -4.73
C LYS A 363 -25.85 3.04 -4.03
N TYR A 364 -26.62 3.96 -4.61
CA TYR A 364 -26.70 5.36 -4.19
C TYR A 364 -28.10 5.78 -3.69
N GLY A 365 -29.15 5.00 -3.93
CA GLY A 365 -30.54 5.40 -3.63
C GLY A 365 -30.84 5.62 -2.15
N VAL A 366 -30.09 5.00 -1.23
CA VAL A 366 -30.21 5.27 0.22
C VAL A 366 -29.74 6.69 0.57
N LEU A 367 -28.78 7.23 -0.18
CA LEU A 367 -28.27 8.59 -0.01
C LEU A 367 -29.20 9.61 -0.66
N PHE A 368 -29.71 9.31 -1.86
CA PHE A 368 -30.58 10.18 -2.62
C PHE A 368 -32.04 9.73 -2.54
N LYS A 369 -32.74 10.13 -1.48
CA LYS A 369 -34.11 9.65 -1.14
C LYS A 369 -35.14 9.84 -2.25
N ASP A 370 -35.00 10.88 -3.07
CA ASP A 370 -35.93 11.20 -4.16
C ASP A 370 -35.54 10.57 -5.50
N MET A 371 -34.53 9.69 -5.53
CA MET A 371 -34.07 9.07 -6.76
C MET A 371 -35.18 8.20 -7.39
N PRO A 372 -35.59 8.48 -8.64
CA PRO A 372 -36.61 7.70 -9.33
C PRO A 372 -36.19 6.23 -9.49
N GLN A 373 -37.16 5.32 -9.46
CA GLN A 373 -36.91 3.87 -9.60
C GLN A 373 -36.81 3.41 -11.06
N GLY A 374 -37.46 4.14 -11.98
CA GLY A 374 -37.38 3.90 -13.43
C GLY A 374 -36.24 4.69 -14.07
N VAL A 375 -35.74 4.20 -15.20
CA VAL A 375 -34.66 4.87 -15.94
C VAL A 375 -35.10 6.25 -16.40
N CYS A 376 -34.38 7.28 -15.98
CA CYS A 376 -34.57 8.66 -16.43
C CYS A 376 -33.26 9.43 -16.36
N THR A 377 -33.25 10.62 -16.95
CA THR A 377 -32.20 11.61 -16.68
C THR A 377 -32.28 12.00 -15.20
N TYR A 378 -31.14 11.97 -14.51
CA TYR A 378 -31.06 12.24 -13.08
C TYR A 378 -29.70 12.83 -12.71
N HIS A 379 -29.71 13.87 -11.88
CA HIS A 379 -28.52 14.57 -11.42
C HIS A 379 -28.65 14.84 -9.92
N ALA A 380 -27.65 14.42 -9.16
CA ALA A 380 -27.57 14.74 -7.75
C ALA A 380 -26.13 14.73 -7.24
N ASP A 381 -25.84 15.68 -6.36
CA ASP A 381 -24.57 15.84 -5.67
C ASP A 381 -24.82 16.06 -4.17
N ILE A 382 -24.14 15.29 -3.33
CA ILE A 382 -24.06 15.50 -1.87
C ILE A 382 -22.61 15.30 -1.46
N LEU A 383 -21.91 16.40 -1.18
CA LEU A 383 -20.48 16.40 -0.81
C LEU A 383 -19.64 15.60 -1.82
N ALA A 384 -19.05 14.48 -1.38
CA ALA A 384 -18.20 13.63 -2.20
C ALA A 384 -18.97 12.50 -2.94
N TYR A 385 -20.29 12.46 -2.81
CA TYR A 385 -21.17 11.56 -3.56
C TYR A 385 -21.81 12.30 -4.72
N HIS A 386 -21.79 11.69 -5.90
CA HIS A 386 -22.39 12.27 -7.10
C HIS A 386 -22.92 11.19 -8.01
N VAL A 387 -24.06 11.49 -8.62
CA VAL A 387 -24.71 10.67 -9.63
C VAL A 387 -25.21 11.57 -10.74
N THR A 388 -24.77 11.31 -11.96
CA THR A 388 -25.25 11.93 -13.17
C THR A 388 -25.60 10.85 -14.18
N VAL A 389 -26.84 10.87 -14.65
CA VAL A 389 -27.35 10.01 -15.72
C VAL A 389 -28.03 10.90 -16.75
N ASN A 390 -27.55 10.86 -17.99
CA ASN A 390 -28.22 11.45 -19.15
C ASN A 390 -28.87 10.30 -19.93
N TYR A 391 -30.19 10.28 -20.02
CA TYR A 391 -30.93 9.23 -20.72
C TYR A 391 -31.80 9.82 -21.85
N ASP A 392 -31.45 9.48 -23.09
CA ASP A 392 -32.20 9.82 -24.30
C ASP A 392 -32.67 8.53 -24.99
N PRO A 393 -33.92 8.07 -24.72
CA PRO A 393 -34.47 6.90 -25.38
C PRO A 393 -34.74 7.10 -26.87
N GLY A 394 -34.93 8.34 -27.33
CA GLY A 394 -35.19 8.65 -28.73
C GLY A 394 -33.96 8.51 -29.62
N ARG A 395 -32.77 8.79 -29.05
CA ARG A 395 -31.47 8.63 -29.72
C ARG A 395 -30.71 7.36 -29.31
N TYR A 396 -31.33 6.50 -28.51
CA TYR A 396 -30.68 5.32 -27.91
C TYR A 396 -29.33 5.65 -27.27
N ARG A 397 -29.31 6.70 -26.43
CA ARG A 397 -28.10 7.15 -25.73
C ARG A 397 -28.32 7.20 -24.23
N LEU A 398 -27.38 6.63 -23.48
CA LEU A 398 -27.28 6.78 -22.04
C LEU A 398 -25.83 7.05 -21.65
N ASN A 399 -25.60 8.13 -20.91
CA ASN A 399 -24.30 8.39 -20.27
C ASN A 399 -24.48 8.40 -18.75
N MET A 400 -23.55 7.80 -18.03
CA MET A 400 -23.54 7.72 -16.58
C MET A 400 -22.16 8.09 -16.05
N HIS A 401 -22.11 8.97 -15.05
CA HIS A 401 -20.94 9.24 -14.22
C HIS A 401 -21.33 9.22 -12.74
N VAL A 402 -20.63 8.44 -11.93
CA VAL A 402 -20.85 8.38 -10.48
C VAL A 402 -19.52 8.45 -9.73
N ARG A 403 -19.50 9.10 -8.56
CA ARG A 403 -18.33 9.12 -7.64
C ARG A 403 -18.75 8.98 -6.17
N HIS A 404 -17.88 8.41 -5.35
CA HIS A 404 -18.02 8.28 -3.90
C HIS A 404 -16.66 8.18 -3.22
N MET A 405 -16.57 8.55 -1.94
CA MET A 405 -15.34 8.34 -1.16
C MET A 405 -15.06 6.86 -0.93
N ASP A 406 -13.79 6.51 -0.93
CA ASP A 406 -13.33 5.26 -0.35
C ASP A 406 -13.44 5.34 1.19
N MET A 407 -14.05 4.32 1.81
CA MET A 407 -14.26 4.29 3.26
C MET A 407 -13.06 3.70 4.02
N GLU A 408 -12.14 3.03 3.31
CA GLU A 408 -10.97 2.35 3.87
C GLU A 408 -9.69 3.16 3.62
N VAL A 409 -9.61 3.87 2.50
CA VAL A 409 -8.42 4.65 2.10
C VAL A 409 -8.73 6.14 2.07
N GLY A 410 -8.21 6.87 3.07
CA GLY A 410 -8.38 8.31 3.19
C GLY A 410 -7.88 9.07 1.95
N GLY A 411 -8.65 10.06 1.49
CA GLY A 411 -8.32 10.89 0.34
C GLY A 411 -8.66 10.28 -1.03
N ARG A 412 -8.98 8.98 -1.10
CA ARG A 412 -9.33 8.30 -2.35
C ARG A 412 -10.81 8.47 -2.70
N ILE A 413 -11.09 8.76 -3.97
CA ILE A 413 -12.44 8.86 -4.53
C ILE A 413 -12.60 7.83 -5.64
N TRP A 414 -13.55 6.92 -5.48
CA TRP A 414 -13.93 5.97 -6.53
C TRP A 414 -14.86 6.62 -7.54
N TYR A 415 -14.62 6.35 -8.82
CA TYR A 415 -15.50 6.75 -9.92
C TYR A 415 -15.87 5.55 -10.82
N SER A 416 -17.09 5.58 -11.37
CA SER A 416 -17.52 4.65 -12.41
C SER A 416 -18.26 5.41 -13.51
N GLU A 417 -18.00 5.02 -14.75
CA GLU A 417 -18.49 5.69 -15.95
C GLU A 417 -19.00 4.67 -16.96
N ALA A 418 -20.10 5.01 -17.63
CA ALA A 418 -20.64 4.23 -18.72
C ALA A 418 -21.19 5.13 -19.82
N SER A 419 -20.95 4.74 -21.07
CA SER A 419 -21.65 5.28 -22.24
C SER A 419 -22.27 4.11 -22.99
N LEU A 420 -23.56 4.21 -23.27
CA LEU A 420 -24.34 3.24 -24.01
C LEU A 420 -25.00 3.97 -25.17
N GLU A 421 -24.60 3.64 -26.39
CA GLU A 421 -25.06 4.31 -27.61
C GLU A 421 -25.27 3.32 -28.74
N THR A 422 -26.05 3.68 -29.75
CA THR A 422 -26.17 2.87 -30.96
C THR A 422 -25.29 3.46 -32.06
N ASP A 423 -24.48 2.63 -32.71
CA ASP A 423 -23.63 3.07 -33.81
C ASP A 423 -24.37 3.15 -35.16
N ALA A 424 -23.65 3.55 -36.22
CA ALA A 424 -24.21 3.69 -37.56
C ALA A 424 -24.74 2.37 -38.17
N ASN A 425 -24.33 1.22 -37.64
CA ASN A 425 -24.74 -0.11 -38.06
C ASN A 425 -25.85 -0.68 -37.17
N GLU A 426 -26.52 0.17 -36.38
CA GLU A 426 -27.54 -0.20 -35.40
C GLU A 426 -27.02 -1.15 -34.30
N ARG A 427 -25.71 -1.23 -34.08
CA ARG A 427 -25.12 -2.02 -32.98
C ARG A 427 -25.15 -1.20 -31.70
N VAL A 428 -25.60 -1.81 -30.60
CA VAL A 428 -25.53 -1.16 -29.27
C VAL A 428 -24.11 -1.30 -28.73
N ILE A 429 -23.42 -0.19 -28.56
CA ILE A 429 -22.04 -0.11 -28.05
C ILE A 429 -22.07 0.33 -26.59
N LEU A 430 -21.37 -0.44 -25.75
CA LEU A 430 -21.15 -0.13 -24.35
C LEU A 430 -19.67 0.19 -24.11
N LYS A 431 -19.43 1.39 -23.60
CA LYS A 431 -18.15 1.85 -23.08
C LYS A 431 -18.23 1.90 -21.55
N VAL A 432 -17.23 1.36 -20.85
CA VAL A 432 -17.15 1.29 -19.39
C VAL A 432 -15.77 1.76 -18.93
N CYS A 433 -15.70 2.60 -17.91
CA CYS A 433 -14.47 2.97 -17.22
C CYS A 433 -14.74 2.96 -15.71
N ASN A 434 -13.86 2.34 -14.95
CA ASN A 434 -13.94 2.28 -13.50
C ASN A 434 -12.54 2.54 -12.94
N GLY A 435 -12.46 3.35 -11.91
CA GLY A 435 -11.18 3.79 -11.36
C GLY A 435 -11.35 4.45 -10.00
N TYR A 436 -10.23 4.85 -9.44
CA TYR A 436 -10.19 5.75 -8.30
C TYR A 436 -9.27 6.92 -8.59
N ALA A 437 -9.43 7.99 -7.85
CA ALA A 437 -8.55 9.14 -7.88
C ALA A 437 -8.02 9.43 -6.48
N GLU A 438 -6.73 9.70 -6.35
CA GLU A 438 -6.09 9.99 -5.05
C GLU A 438 -5.13 11.19 -5.17
N PRO A 439 -4.87 11.93 -4.08
CA PRO A 439 -3.98 13.08 -4.10
C PRO A 439 -2.56 12.67 -4.46
N GLU A 440 -1.86 13.47 -5.26
CA GLU A 440 -0.45 13.21 -5.58
C GLU A 440 0.42 13.11 -4.31
N PRO A 441 1.19 12.01 -4.14
CA PRO A 441 2.05 11.81 -2.97
C PRO A 441 3.11 12.91 -2.85
N ASP A 442 3.56 13.19 -1.63
CA ASP A 442 4.74 14.04 -1.40
C ASP A 442 6.00 13.38 -1.95
N ASP A 443 7.00 14.19 -2.33
CA ASP A 443 8.33 13.71 -2.76
C ASP A 443 9.01 12.78 -1.72
N ASN A 444 8.56 12.84 -0.46
CA ASN A 444 9.04 11.99 0.65
C ASN A 444 8.12 10.80 0.97
N PHE A 445 6.98 10.64 0.30
CA PHE A 445 6.04 9.54 0.53
C PHE A 445 6.44 8.33 -0.32
N VAL A 446 7.01 7.31 0.33
CA VAL A 446 7.14 5.99 -0.29
C VAL A 446 5.74 5.41 -0.38
N GLN A 447 5.10 5.56 -1.54
CA GLN A 447 3.85 4.87 -1.84
C GLN A 447 4.14 3.37 -1.71
N GLU A 448 3.62 2.73 -0.67
CA GLU A 448 3.43 1.29 -0.75
C GLU A 448 2.57 1.09 -1.98
N SER A 449 3.12 0.43 -3.01
CA SER A 449 2.38 0.00 -4.19
C SER A 449 1.30 -0.97 -3.72
N ALA A 450 0.19 -0.44 -3.20
CA ALA A 450 -1.07 -1.13 -3.13
C ALA A 450 -1.41 -1.39 -4.59
N GLY A 451 -1.16 -2.62 -5.06
CA GLY A 451 -1.33 -3.00 -6.45
C GLY A 451 -2.67 -2.50 -6.98
N ILE A 452 -2.67 -1.97 -8.20
CA ILE A 452 -3.87 -1.43 -8.84
C ILE A 452 -4.96 -2.51 -8.81
N PHE A 453 -6.05 -2.23 -8.10
CA PHE A 453 -7.11 -3.20 -7.84
C PHE A 453 -7.96 -3.43 -9.08
N PHE A 454 -7.67 -4.44 -9.90
CA PHE A 454 -8.54 -4.74 -11.05
C PHE A 454 -10.00 -4.99 -10.63
N SER A 455 -10.92 -4.13 -11.06
CA SER A 455 -12.32 -4.15 -10.61
C SER A 455 -13.27 -3.58 -11.66
N TYR A 456 -14.07 -4.45 -12.27
CA TYR A 456 -15.16 -4.01 -13.15
C TYR A 456 -16.44 -3.72 -12.34
N PRO A 457 -17.27 -2.76 -12.77
CA PRO A 457 -18.47 -2.40 -12.04
C PRO A 457 -19.58 -3.46 -12.18
N GLY A 458 -20.45 -3.53 -11.17
CA GLY A 458 -21.50 -4.55 -11.08
C GLY A 458 -22.52 -4.53 -12.22
N TYR A 459 -22.78 -3.37 -12.83
CA TYR A 459 -23.65 -3.27 -14.01
C TYR A 459 -23.03 -3.94 -15.23
N TYR A 460 -21.71 -3.80 -15.45
CA TYR A 460 -21.03 -4.44 -16.58
C TYR A 460 -21.18 -5.97 -16.49
N LYS A 461 -20.87 -6.55 -15.32
CA LYS A 461 -21.09 -7.97 -15.05
C LYS A 461 -22.52 -8.39 -15.37
N SER A 462 -23.50 -7.58 -14.95
CA SER A 462 -24.92 -7.87 -15.13
C SER A 462 -25.36 -7.81 -16.59
N ILE A 463 -24.82 -6.87 -17.39
CA ILE A 463 -25.07 -6.81 -18.85
C ILE A 463 -24.47 -8.05 -19.52
N VAL A 464 -23.20 -8.35 -19.23
CA VAL A 464 -22.49 -9.50 -19.78
C VAL A 464 -23.19 -10.83 -19.45
N ASP A 465 -23.70 -10.97 -18.22
CA ASP A 465 -24.35 -12.20 -17.78
C ASP A 465 -25.79 -12.34 -18.30
N ASN A 466 -26.56 -11.25 -18.41
CA ASN A 466 -28.01 -11.30 -18.67
C ASN A 466 -28.45 -10.77 -20.05
N VAL A 467 -27.60 -10.02 -20.75
CA VAL A 467 -27.90 -9.45 -22.08
C VAL A 467 -26.97 -10.07 -23.12
N GLY A 468 -25.68 -10.17 -22.82
CA GLY A 468 -24.66 -10.70 -23.73
C GLY A 468 -23.80 -9.60 -24.35
N ILE A 469 -22.56 -9.95 -24.69
CA ILE A 469 -21.59 -9.05 -25.32
C ILE A 469 -20.88 -9.78 -26.46
N PHE A 470 -20.43 -8.97 -27.43
CA PHE A 470 -19.67 -9.39 -28.59
C PHE A 470 -18.42 -8.52 -28.74
N ASN A 471 -17.27 -9.17 -28.95
CA ASN A 471 -15.99 -8.50 -29.16
C ASN A 471 -15.16 -9.29 -30.19
N GLY A 472 -15.35 -9.00 -31.47
CA GLY A 472 -14.87 -9.81 -32.61
C GLY A 472 -15.53 -11.19 -32.75
N THR A 473 -15.83 -11.85 -31.62
CA THR A 473 -16.61 -13.09 -31.52
C THR A 473 -17.46 -13.09 -30.25
N VAL A 474 -18.40 -14.04 -30.17
CA VAL A 474 -19.26 -14.24 -28.99
C VAL A 474 -18.43 -14.57 -27.76
N CYS A 475 -18.66 -13.84 -26.66
CA CYS A 475 -17.97 -14.08 -25.40
C CYS A 475 -18.62 -15.24 -24.62
N MET A 476 -17.82 -16.28 -24.32
CA MET A 476 -18.30 -17.51 -23.66
C MET A 476 -17.54 -17.79 -22.36
N ASN A 477 -18.26 -18.19 -21.31
CA ASN A 477 -17.68 -18.62 -20.03
C ASN A 477 -17.16 -20.06 -20.03
N LYS A 478 -17.11 -20.70 -21.20
CA LYS A 478 -16.62 -22.07 -21.42
C LYS A 478 -15.52 -22.03 -22.46
N ARG A 479 -14.49 -22.86 -22.26
CA ARG A 479 -13.40 -23.01 -23.22
C ARG A 479 -13.95 -23.52 -24.56
N ARG A 480 -13.42 -22.98 -25.66
CA ARG A 480 -13.82 -23.35 -27.02
C ARG A 480 -12.74 -24.19 -27.66
N LEU A 481 -13.11 -25.33 -28.26
CA LEU A 481 -12.17 -26.16 -28.99
C LEU A 481 -11.92 -25.56 -30.39
N LEU A 482 -10.66 -25.43 -30.77
CA LEU A 482 -10.25 -25.14 -32.14
C LEU A 482 -10.54 -26.35 -33.01
N ARG A 483 -11.44 -26.16 -33.97
CA ARG A 483 -11.76 -27.13 -35.00
C ARG A 483 -11.35 -26.57 -36.34
N GLU A 484 -10.90 -27.44 -37.23
CA GLU A 484 -10.38 -27.05 -38.53
C GLU A 484 -11.41 -26.25 -39.34
N GLU A 485 -12.69 -26.64 -39.27
CA GLU A 485 -13.78 -25.95 -39.96
C GLU A 485 -14.02 -24.51 -39.48
N ARG A 486 -13.58 -24.15 -38.25
CA ARG A 486 -13.77 -22.81 -37.65
C ARG A 486 -12.50 -21.96 -37.61
N LEU A 487 -11.39 -22.45 -38.15
CA LEU A 487 -10.15 -21.66 -38.24
C LEU A 487 -10.32 -20.35 -39.03
N PRO A 488 -11.05 -20.31 -40.17
CA PRO A 488 -11.25 -19.06 -40.90
C PRO A 488 -11.96 -17.98 -40.05
N GLU A 489 -12.97 -18.38 -39.27
CA GLU A 489 -13.69 -17.48 -38.37
C GLU A 489 -12.76 -16.90 -37.31
N LEU A 490 -11.90 -17.73 -36.71
CA LEU A 490 -10.98 -17.27 -35.67
C LEU A 490 -9.88 -16.35 -36.21
N LEU A 491 -9.39 -16.62 -37.43
CA LEU A 491 -8.42 -15.75 -38.09
C LEU A 491 -9.03 -14.39 -38.46
N GLN A 492 -10.32 -14.36 -38.77
CA GLN A 492 -11.05 -13.10 -38.95
C GLN A 492 -11.11 -12.32 -37.63
N VAL A 493 -11.40 -12.98 -36.51
CA VAL A 493 -11.39 -12.36 -35.17
C VAL A 493 -10.01 -11.80 -34.83
N LEU A 494 -8.94 -12.55 -35.11
CA LEU A 494 -7.58 -12.12 -34.83
C LEU A 494 -7.21 -10.83 -35.61
N ARG A 495 -7.71 -10.70 -36.84
CA ARG A 495 -7.44 -9.58 -37.74
C ARG A 495 -8.45 -8.43 -37.62
N ASP A 496 -9.44 -8.57 -36.74
CA ASP A 496 -10.46 -7.55 -36.52
C ASP A 496 -9.86 -6.37 -35.74
N PRO A 497 -9.75 -5.17 -36.34
CA PRO A 497 -9.20 -3.99 -35.66
C PRO A 497 -10.14 -3.46 -34.56
N GLU A 498 -11.41 -3.85 -34.53
CA GLU A 498 -12.36 -3.49 -33.46
C GLU A 498 -12.29 -4.47 -32.26
N ARG A 499 -11.46 -5.52 -32.32
CA ARG A 499 -11.27 -6.47 -31.21
C ARG A 499 -10.46 -5.83 -30.10
N ASN A 500 -11.08 -5.68 -28.94
CA ASN A 500 -10.40 -5.22 -27.71
C ASN A 500 -9.99 -6.37 -26.78
N PHE A 501 -10.52 -7.58 -26.99
CA PHE A 501 -10.21 -8.75 -26.16
C PHE A 501 -8.94 -9.46 -26.64
N PRO A 502 -7.96 -9.69 -25.74
CA PRO A 502 -6.88 -10.64 -26.01
C PRO A 502 -7.44 -12.03 -26.33
N LEU A 503 -6.76 -12.73 -27.23
CA LEU A 503 -7.11 -14.08 -27.64
C LEU A 503 -6.07 -15.06 -27.07
N VAL A 504 -6.47 -15.83 -26.07
CA VAL A 504 -5.65 -16.87 -25.45
C VAL A 504 -5.91 -18.20 -26.15
N VAL A 505 -4.87 -18.82 -26.68
CA VAL A 505 -4.92 -20.09 -27.39
C VAL A 505 -3.97 -21.08 -26.73
N ILE A 506 -4.49 -22.20 -26.22
CA ILE A 506 -3.71 -23.26 -25.61
C ILE A 506 -3.66 -24.43 -26.60
N VAL A 507 -2.48 -24.76 -27.09
CA VAL A 507 -2.28 -25.87 -28.03
C VAL A 507 -1.57 -27.01 -27.32
N SER A 508 -2.13 -28.20 -27.40
CA SER A 508 -1.53 -29.39 -26.78
C SER A 508 -1.78 -30.68 -27.58
N LYS A 509 -1.07 -31.74 -27.18
CA LYS A 509 -1.14 -33.06 -27.80
C LYS A 509 -2.40 -33.82 -27.38
N GLU A 510 -2.69 -34.89 -28.08
CA GLU A 510 -3.75 -35.83 -27.72
C GLU A 510 -3.15 -36.98 -26.90
N ASN A 511 -3.76 -37.29 -25.75
CA ASN A 511 -3.40 -38.44 -24.92
C ASN A 511 -3.96 -39.75 -25.51
N GLN A 512 -3.50 -40.89 -24.98
CA GLN A 512 -3.95 -42.22 -25.43
C GLN A 512 -5.48 -42.40 -25.35
N ASP A 513 -6.16 -41.68 -24.44
CA ASP A 513 -7.61 -41.72 -24.25
C ASP A 513 -8.39 -40.72 -25.13
N GLY A 514 -7.72 -40.03 -26.07
CA GLY A 514 -8.33 -39.04 -26.97
C GLY A 514 -8.57 -37.64 -26.37
N MET A 515 -8.19 -37.45 -25.11
CA MET A 515 -8.30 -36.16 -24.42
C MET A 515 -7.06 -35.31 -24.65
N MET A 516 -7.20 -33.99 -24.60
CA MET A 516 -6.07 -33.06 -24.72
C MET A 516 -5.13 -33.20 -23.51
N ASP A 517 -3.83 -33.29 -23.77
CA ASP A 517 -2.79 -33.33 -22.74
C ASP A 517 -2.73 -31.98 -21.99
N GLU A 518 -3.14 -31.98 -20.72
CA GLU A 518 -3.08 -30.82 -19.84
C GLU A 518 -2.08 -31.04 -18.68
N ASP A 519 -1.33 -32.15 -18.67
CA ASP A 519 -0.44 -32.48 -17.54
C ASP A 519 0.67 -31.44 -17.37
N TRP A 520 1.13 -30.87 -18.49
CA TRP A 520 2.14 -29.81 -18.50
C TRP A 520 1.67 -28.49 -17.87
N LEU A 521 0.35 -28.28 -17.75
CA LEU A 521 -0.26 -27.13 -17.07
C LEU A 521 -0.30 -27.32 -15.54
N ALA A 522 -0.04 -28.52 -15.04
CA ALA A 522 -0.02 -28.87 -13.62
C ALA A 522 -1.35 -28.44 -12.92
N PRO A 523 -1.43 -27.64 -11.83
CA PRO A 523 -2.74 -27.27 -11.26
C PRO A 523 -3.48 -26.17 -12.04
N PHE A 524 -2.95 -25.64 -13.16
CA PHE A 524 -3.66 -24.68 -13.99
C PHE A 524 -4.83 -25.37 -14.69
N ARG A 525 -6.06 -25.08 -14.25
CA ARG A 525 -7.28 -25.58 -14.88
C ARG A 525 -7.81 -24.57 -15.89
N VAL A 526 -7.76 -24.92 -17.17
CA VAL A 526 -8.22 -24.04 -18.28
C VAL A 526 -9.68 -23.62 -18.14
N SER A 527 -10.54 -24.49 -17.61
CA SER A 527 -11.94 -24.17 -17.34
C SER A 527 -12.11 -23.03 -16.33
N ASP A 528 -11.33 -23.07 -15.24
CA ASP A 528 -11.42 -22.09 -14.16
C ASP A 528 -10.81 -20.76 -14.60
N PHE A 529 -9.72 -20.83 -15.38
CA PHE A 529 -9.15 -19.67 -16.06
C PHE A 529 -10.17 -19.01 -16.99
N THR A 530 -10.82 -19.79 -17.86
CA THR A 530 -11.84 -19.25 -18.77
C THR A 530 -12.97 -18.56 -18.00
N ARG A 531 -13.48 -19.17 -16.93
CA ARG A 531 -14.53 -18.57 -16.08
C ARG A 531 -14.10 -17.26 -15.39
N THR A 532 -12.79 -17.08 -15.21
CA THR A 532 -12.21 -15.89 -14.59
C THR A 532 -12.11 -14.74 -15.59
N VAL A 533 -11.60 -15.02 -16.80
CA VAL A 533 -11.20 -13.97 -17.75
C VAL A 533 -12.19 -13.71 -18.89
N TRP A 534 -13.20 -14.57 -19.10
CA TRP A 534 -14.09 -14.49 -20.28
C TRP A 534 -14.85 -13.17 -20.49
N ARG A 535 -14.87 -12.29 -19.48
CA ARG A 535 -15.48 -10.94 -19.58
C ARG A 535 -14.55 -9.90 -20.18
N TYR A 536 -13.29 -10.23 -20.44
CA TYR A 536 -12.28 -9.33 -21.00
C TYR A 536 -11.20 -10.05 -21.83
N ALA A 537 -11.32 -11.36 -22.05
CA ALA A 537 -10.46 -12.14 -22.94
C ALA A 537 -11.20 -13.33 -23.55
N HIS A 538 -10.75 -13.80 -24.71
CA HIS A 538 -11.24 -15.01 -25.37
C HIS A 538 -10.31 -16.19 -25.08
N VAL A 539 -10.85 -17.37 -24.73
CA VAL A 539 -10.04 -18.57 -24.48
C VAL A 539 -10.43 -19.71 -25.42
N PHE A 540 -9.42 -20.24 -26.12
CA PHE A 540 -9.51 -21.39 -27.00
C PHE A 540 -8.48 -22.46 -26.65
N THR A 541 -8.82 -23.71 -26.91
CA THR A 541 -7.94 -24.87 -26.77
C THR A 541 -7.89 -25.61 -28.10
N GLY A 542 -6.72 -25.99 -28.58
CA GLY A 542 -6.58 -26.74 -29.83
C GLY A 542 -5.71 -27.97 -29.67
N TYR A 543 -6.10 -29.06 -30.34
CA TYR A 543 -5.21 -30.18 -30.56
C TYR A 543 -4.06 -29.78 -31.49
N GLU A 544 -2.96 -30.52 -31.41
CA GLU A 544 -1.70 -30.19 -32.06
C GLU A 544 -1.83 -29.81 -33.55
N GLU A 545 -2.53 -30.62 -34.36
CA GLU A 545 -2.65 -30.37 -35.80
C GLU A 545 -3.48 -29.09 -36.14
N PRO A 546 -4.75 -28.94 -35.71
CA PRO A 546 -5.51 -27.70 -35.92
C PRO A 546 -4.86 -26.47 -35.27
N GLY A 547 -4.22 -26.65 -34.10
CA GLY A 547 -3.52 -25.60 -33.38
C GLY A 547 -2.30 -25.08 -34.14
N ARG A 548 -1.42 -25.97 -34.61
CA ARG A 548 -0.27 -25.59 -35.45
C ARG A 548 -0.71 -24.88 -36.73
N LYS A 549 -1.77 -25.37 -37.37
CA LYS A 549 -2.35 -24.75 -38.57
C LYS A 549 -2.84 -23.33 -38.30
N PHE A 550 -3.51 -23.11 -37.16
CA PHE A 550 -3.91 -21.78 -36.71
C PHE A 550 -2.69 -20.88 -36.47
N LEU A 551 -1.72 -21.32 -35.67
CA LEU A 551 -0.54 -20.52 -35.31
C LEU A 551 0.24 -20.04 -36.55
N LYS A 552 0.43 -20.93 -37.54
CA LYS A 552 1.07 -20.56 -38.82
C LYS A 552 0.30 -19.47 -39.56
N GLN A 553 -1.03 -19.59 -39.63
CA GLN A 553 -1.89 -18.60 -40.31
C GLN A 553 -2.05 -17.29 -39.52
N ALA A 554 -1.82 -17.35 -38.20
CA ALA A 554 -1.77 -16.21 -37.29
C ALA A 554 -0.43 -15.44 -37.36
N GLY A 555 0.57 -15.94 -38.11
CA GLY A 555 1.86 -15.28 -38.28
C GLY A 555 2.92 -15.67 -37.24
N VAL A 556 2.71 -16.76 -36.49
CA VAL A 556 3.72 -17.27 -35.55
C VAL A 556 4.84 -17.99 -36.31
N PRO A 557 6.13 -17.71 -36.03
CA PRO A 557 7.26 -18.34 -36.71
C PRO A 557 7.26 -19.87 -36.59
N ASP A 558 7.73 -20.59 -37.61
CA ASP A 558 7.71 -22.06 -37.64
C ASP A 558 8.35 -22.69 -36.38
N ALA A 559 9.49 -22.17 -35.93
CA ALA A 559 10.17 -22.64 -34.71
C ALA A 559 9.28 -22.59 -33.45
N GLU A 560 8.44 -21.57 -33.35
CA GLU A 560 7.52 -21.34 -32.23
C GLU A 560 6.22 -22.14 -32.38
N THR A 561 5.82 -22.45 -33.61
CA THR A 561 4.74 -23.41 -33.90
C THR A 561 5.15 -24.85 -33.63
N GLU A 562 6.45 -25.16 -33.68
CA GLU A 562 6.97 -26.50 -33.43
C GLU A 562 7.06 -26.87 -31.95
N GLY A 563 7.13 -25.88 -31.07
CA GLY A 563 7.26 -26.06 -29.63
C GLY A 563 5.95 -26.32 -28.87
N VAL A 564 5.05 -27.14 -29.42
CA VAL A 564 3.85 -27.64 -28.72
C VAL A 564 4.25 -28.69 -27.66
N PRO A 565 3.68 -28.68 -26.44
CA PRO A 565 2.55 -27.85 -26.02
C PRO A 565 2.93 -26.43 -25.59
N GLY A 566 1.97 -25.51 -25.72
CA GLY A 566 2.18 -24.11 -25.35
C GLY A 566 0.89 -23.29 -25.24
N LEU A 567 0.96 -22.21 -24.45
CA LEU A 567 -0.07 -21.18 -24.32
C LEU A 567 0.39 -19.94 -25.08
N TYR A 568 -0.48 -19.42 -25.93
CA TYR A 568 -0.24 -18.25 -26.76
C TYR A 568 -1.26 -17.17 -26.40
N ILE A 569 -0.82 -15.92 -26.28
CA ILE A 569 -1.70 -14.77 -26.11
C ILE A 569 -1.51 -13.87 -27.33
N PHE A 570 -2.60 -13.59 -28.05
CA PHE A 570 -2.60 -12.61 -29.13
C PHE A 570 -3.28 -11.34 -28.65
N TRP A 571 -2.49 -10.30 -28.45
CA TRP A 571 -2.95 -9.00 -27.98
C TRP A 571 -3.69 -8.25 -29.09
N PRO A 572 -4.61 -7.34 -28.74
CA PRO A 572 -5.31 -6.47 -29.70
C PRO A 572 -4.40 -5.62 -30.59
N ASP A 573 -3.25 -5.17 -30.08
CA ASP A 573 -2.27 -4.34 -30.82
C ASP A 573 -1.45 -5.12 -31.86
N GLY A 574 -1.67 -6.44 -31.96
CA GLY A 574 -0.97 -7.34 -32.88
C GLY A 574 0.27 -8.00 -32.28
N ALA A 575 0.69 -7.63 -31.06
CA ALA A 575 1.73 -8.36 -30.36
C ALA A 575 1.22 -9.75 -29.93
N TRP A 576 2.13 -10.68 -29.71
CA TRP A 576 1.78 -11.99 -29.17
C TRP A 576 2.89 -12.55 -28.28
N ASP A 577 2.48 -13.32 -27.28
CA ASP A 577 3.37 -14.02 -26.35
C ASP A 577 3.18 -15.53 -26.46
N ARG A 578 4.23 -16.29 -26.15
CA ARG A 578 4.20 -17.74 -25.99
C ARG A 578 4.80 -18.15 -24.66
N TYR A 579 4.17 -19.15 -24.06
CA TYR A 579 4.66 -19.83 -22.86
C TYR A 579 4.63 -21.34 -23.07
N GLY A 580 5.78 -21.98 -22.93
CA GLY A 580 5.94 -23.43 -23.00
C GLY A 580 5.94 -24.10 -21.64
N VAL A 581 6.28 -25.39 -21.64
CA VAL A 581 6.31 -26.23 -20.43
C VAL A 581 7.23 -25.68 -19.34
N GLU A 582 8.41 -25.19 -19.71
CA GLU A 582 9.39 -24.68 -18.74
C GLU A 582 8.96 -23.34 -18.14
N ASP A 583 8.24 -22.50 -18.89
CA ASP A 583 7.66 -21.25 -18.35
C ASP A 583 6.63 -21.55 -17.27
N VAL A 584 5.80 -22.58 -17.48
CA VAL A 584 4.80 -23.02 -16.49
C VAL A 584 5.49 -23.61 -15.26
N LYS A 585 6.43 -24.54 -15.44
CA LYS A 585 7.11 -25.21 -14.31
C LYS A 585 7.91 -24.24 -13.44
N ASN A 586 8.63 -23.31 -14.06
CA ASN A 586 9.51 -22.38 -13.37
C ASN A 586 8.79 -21.10 -12.92
N CYS A 587 7.50 -20.95 -13.20
CA CYS A 587 6.72 -19.81 -12.74
C CYS A 587 6.62 -19.79 -11.22
N SER A 588 6.83 -18.60 -10.64
CA SER A 588 6.46 -18.30 -9.26
C SER A 588 5.73 -16.97 -9.24
N PHE A 589 4.69 -16.87 -8.41
CA PHE A 589 3.85 -15.69 -8.33
C PHE A 589 3.55 -15.35 -6.87
N GLY A 590 3.81 -14.11 -6.47
CA GLY A 590 3.47 -13.59 -5.15
C GLY A 590 1.99 -13.23 -5.09
N ARG A 591 1.20 -14.00 -4.35
CA ARG A 591 -0.22 -13.73 -4.13
C ARG A 591 -0.43 -13.04 -2.79
N HIS A 592 -1.16 -11.93 -2.80
CA HIS A 592 -1.69 -11.32 -1.59
C HIS A 592 -2.83 -12.17 -1.05
N MET A 593 -2.72 -12.64 0.20
CA MET A 593 -3.86 -13.22 0.91
C MET A 593 -4.78 -12.10 1.41
N GLU A 594 -6.10 -12.29 1.32
CA GLU A 594 -7.06 -11.40 1.97
C GLU A 594 -6.72 -11.24 3.45
N ALA A 595 -6.73 -9.99 3.90
CA ALA A 595 -6.28 -9.57 5.21
C ALA A 595 -6.98 -10.34 6.34
N ARG A 596 -6.23 -11.21 7.03
CA ARG A 596 -6.49 -11.39 8.47
C ARG A 596 -5.84 -10.20 9.15
N VAL A 597 -6.67 -9.19 9.45
CA VAL A 597 -6.59 -8.04 10.37
C VAL A 597 -5.22 -7.42 10.73
N ASP A 598 -4.11 -8.16 10.80
CA ASP A 598 -2.81 -7.67 11.29
C ASP A 598 -1.56 -8.05 10.44
N MET A 599 -1.66 -8.77 9.31
CA MET A 599 -0.50 -9.01 8.41
C MET A 599 -0.89 -9.14 6.93
N ARG A 600 -0.20 -8.43 6.03
CA ARG A 600 -0.13 -8.78 4.60
C ARG A 600 0.79 -10.00 4.44
N THR A 601 0.27 -11.21 4.60
CA THR A 601 1.03 -12.42 4.25
C THR A 601 1.05 -12.59 2.74
N TYR A 602 2.24 -12.58 2.16
CA TYR A 602 2.48 -12.96 0.78
C TYR A 602 2.67 -14.48 0.72
N ASP A 603 1.86 -15.14 -0.11
CA ASP A 603 2.04 -16.55 -0.44
C ASP A 603 2.73 -16.62 -1.80
N ILE A 604 3.81 -17.41 -1.92
CA ILE A 604 4.47 -17.64 -3.21
C ILE A 604 3.97 -18.97 -3.76
N VAL A 605 3.03 -18.89 -4.69
CA VAL A 605 2.58 -20.05 -5.44
C VAL A 605 3.53 -20.33 -6.60
N ARG A 606 3.79 -21.60 -6.90
CA ARG A 606 4.76 -22.04 -7.92
C ARG A 606 4.09 -22.93 -8.98
N GLY A 607 4.78 -23.13 -10.10
CA GLY A 607 4.30 -23.97 -11.19
C GLY A 607 3.04 -23.43 -11.85
N GLY A 608 2.15 -24.32 -12.29
CA GLY A 608 0.89 -23.98 -12.94
C GLY A 608 -0.02 -23.03 -12.16
N GLN A 609 0.00 -23.07 -10.83
CA GLN A 609 -0.83 -22.17 -10.02
C GLN A 609 -0.26 -20.74 -10.05
N GLY A 610 1.06 -20.61 -9.95
CA GLY A 610 1.72 -19.31 -10.14
C GLY A 610 1.49 -18.78 -11.55
N PHE A 611 1.61 -19.66 -12.55
CA PHE A 611 1.38 -19.31 -13.94
C PHE A 611 -0.06 -18.84 -14.20
N TYR A 612 -1.07 -19.48 -13.60
CA TYR A 612 -2.46 -19.03 -13.67
C TYR A 612 -2.61 -17.58 -13.19
N HIS A 613 -2.04 -17.24 -12.03
CA HIS A 613 -2.15 -15.90 -11.49
C HIS A 613 -1.36 -14.86 -12.30
N LYS A 614 -0.20 -15.25 -12.82
CA LYS A 614 0.59 -14.43 -13.75
C LYS A 614 -0.25 -14.03 -14.96
N ILE A 615 -0.78 -15.00 -15.71
CA ILE A 615 -1.54 -14.72 -16.94
C ILE A 615 -2.83 -13.93 -16.66
N VAL A 616 -3.52 -14.21 -15.54
CA VAL A 616 -4.66 -13.39 -15.12
C VAL A 616 -4.25 -11.94 -14.86
N THR A 617 -3.07 -11.71 -14.29
CA THR A 617 -2.53 -10.38 -14.02
C THR A 617 -2.13 -9.68 -15.33
N ASP A 618 -1.40 -10.35 -16.21
CA ASP A 618 -1.01 -9.80 -17.52
C ASP A 618 -2.23 -9.33 -18.34
N LEU A 619 -3.32 -10.12 -18.35
CA LEU A 619 -4.57 -9.75 -19.03
C LEU A 619 -5.30 -8.55 -18.37
N ARG A 620 -5.16 -8.40 -17.05
CA ARG A 620 -5.77 -7.29 -16.29
C ARG A 620 -4.96 -6.01 -16.46
N ASP A 621 -3.64 -6.12 -16.44
CA ASP A 621 -2.73 -5.01 -16.67
C ASP A 621 -2.93 -4.47 -18.09
N TRP A 622 -3.01 -5.36 -19.09
CA TRP A 622 -3.39 -4.98 -20.45
C TRP A 622 -4.71 -4.22 -20.49
N ASN A 623 -5.75 -4.72 -19.82
CA ASN A 623 -7.05 -4.06 -19.80
C ASN A 623 -6.98 -2.65 -19.19
N VAL A 624 -6.18 -2.48 -18.15
CA VAL A 624 -6.01 -1.18 -17.48
C VAL A 624 -5.15 -0.22 -18.31
N SER A 625 -4.13 -0.70 -19.01
CA SER A 625 -3.19 0.14 -19.75
C SER A 625 -3.58 0.42 -21.21
N ALA A 626 -4.44 -0.42 -21.81
CA ALA A 626 -4.85 -0.27 -23.20
C ALA A 626 -5.68 1.01 -23.41
N ASP A 627 -5.60 1.62 -24.59
CA ASP A 627 -6.42 2.78 -24.94
C ASP A 627 -7.76 2.32 -25.53
N MET A 628 -8.67 1.81 -24.68
CA MET A 628 -10.01 1.37 -25.11
C MET A 628 -11.07 2.47 -24.91
N TRP A 629 -11.06 3.08 -23.72
CA TRP A 629 -11.86 4.25 -23.40
C TRP A 629 -11.30 4.93 -22.15
N GLU A 630 -10.79 6.14 -22.30
CA GLU A 630 -10.24 6.93 -21.19
C GLU A 630 -11.33 7.54 -20.28
N GLY A 631 -12.59 7.15 -20.49
CA GLY A 631 -13.74 7.71 -19.79
C GLY A 631 -14.19 9.05 -20.36
N PHE A 632 -15.08 9.72 -19.64
CA PHE A 632 -15.35 11.13 -19.83
C PHE A 632 -14.15 11.88 -19.24
N LYS A 633 -13.20 12.32 -20.08
CA LYS A 633 -12.14 13.26 -19.70
C LYS A 633 -12.78 14.58 -19.26
N LEU A 634 -13.22 14.62 -18.00
CA LEU A 634 -13.86 15.78 -17.39
C LEU A 634 -12.76 16.75 -16.96
N ASP A 635 -12.13 17.41 -17.92
CA ASP A 635 -11.36 18.62 -17.64
C ASP A 635 -12.36 19.71 -17.25
N ILE A 636 -12.59 19.87 -15.94
CA ILE A 636 -13.26 21.06 -15.34
C ILE A 636 -14.70 21.31 -15.85
N LEU A 637 -15.39 20.29 -16.38
CA LEU A 637 -16.79 20.42 -16.78
C LEU A 637 -17.68 19.67 -15.79
N THR A 638 -18.46 20.40 -15.01
CA THR A 638 -19.52 19.90 -14.13
C THR A 638 -20.68 19.21 -14.87
N GLU A 639 -20.60 19.10 -16.20
CA GLU A 639 -21.62 18.48 -17.04
C GLU A 639 -20.98 17.46 -17.99
N ILE A 640 -21.51 16.23 -18.01
CA ILE A 640 -21.15 15.21 -19.00
C ILE A 640 -21.53 15.75 -20.40
N PRO A 641 -20.67 15.61 -21.44
CA PRO A 641 -21.02 15.99 -22.80
C PRO A 641 -22.39 15.43 -23.22
N GLN A 642 -23.28 16.32 -23.66
CA GLN A 642 -24.65 15.99 -24.10
C GLN A 642 -24.70 14.90 -25.17
#